data_AF-A0A101V640-F1
#
_entry.id   AF-A0A101V640-F1
#
_cell.length_a   1.000
_cell.length_b   1.000
_cell.length_c   1.000
_cell.angle_alpha   90.00
_cell.angle_beta   90.00
_cell.angle_gamma   90.00
#
_symmetry.space_group_name_H-M   'P 1'
#
loop_
_entity.id
_entity.type
_entity.pdbx_description
1 polymer ?
#
loop_
_entity_poly.entity_id
_entity_poly.type
_entity_poly.pdbx_seq_one_letter_code
_entity_poly.pdbx_strand_id
1 'polypeptide(L)'
;MYLRILKAVIISMLLFFIINGSNVVLAHLPVTLYTEDGEAINSRKEENLDQPYSPKETCGTCHDYNSILNGYHFTSEWERWSVLSYRQLAEKENECPDEIDMTAFDFATKIRLNEDNLAFGAFHPGGGMLEFDRQLRRYDDALRENSSLAESFDGDYYNSQWVESGVVEIDCLLCHLPGYDYQARVEQMEKGNLRWAATAGAGLGSVDGSVLEGEEPQVTYDLDSFTTRGTVDLEIVSASDENCLSCHGSMGLRQAGFVWNKENNPDIHNQGEMNCLDCHFIIDTDDTPAINHQIATGKAEVGAAAEFAGTMLSCGECHDRGELGAPRPRHNTIKISHLEYISCQGCHVPNQTMEATSVVDVTTGEIIDFTRDMENVQSTEGSLPPHLQRLDDYIYPVNLVNGVWWGNRNTDGTIVPLYLTEIEAAFNAIINKISNDTKNGHREVNSQEEIIAMLNSLSNVLAENERLDIIQPVYVKGGQTYEIDESEDLLVLESNGIEQETFLIAHNVLSAEEAYGAGGCSDCHNPNSHWIAGQVLKDPWGPDGVPVYTTQGNVLGLNRTIMSYYYIYQNFFRTILFLGILGAFIFTVVHYLVIGPKGKHLAKLPRNMTRYSPLERVSHFIRMGSTTLLIITGIGFALNAMGILNLGGGYYSARTIHILLGVLFIISSLSASAVWYKNALIKSYDIEWFKKFGGYFTKQECHVPAGHFNAGQKIFYWISGILSVLLAVTGVTLILRGNLRGSWLIFAATIHGLSSILLISAVIVHAYLGSAANPGTWRVLVDGKVSEEWCKHHHPDADIEYNDEKK
;
A
#
# COMPACT_ATOMS: atom_id res chain seq x y z
N MET A 1 -58.70 12.10 -12.73
CA MET A 1 -57.52 11.31 -12.32
C MET A 1 -56.30 11.66 -13.16
N TYR A 2 -56.36 11.54 -14.49
CA TYR A 2 -55.27 11.93 -15.42
C TYR A 2 -54.72 13.36 -15.23
N LEU A 3 -55.58 14.38 -15.04
CA LEU A 3 -55.11 15.76 -14.80
C LEU A 3 -54.33 15.94 -13.48
N ARG A 4 -54.61 15.12 -12.46
CA ARG A 4 -53.89 15.19 -11.18
C ARG A 4 -52.53 14.51 -11.27
N ILE A 5 -52.44 13.42 -12.03
CA ILE A 5 -51.17 12.72 -12.31
C ILE A 5 -50.27 13.62 -13.17
N LEU A 6 -50.81 14.26 -14.21
CA LEU A 6 -50.03 15.18 -15.05
C LEU A 6 -49.53 16.41 -14.27
N LYS A 7 -50.35 16.98 -13.38
CA LYS A 7 -49.91 18.05 -12.48
C LYS A 7 -48.82 17.58 -11.51
N ALA A 8 -48.93 16.38 -10.95
CA ALA A 8 -47.90 15.84 -10.06
C ALA A 8 -46.58 15.59 -10.80
N VAL A 9 -46.62 15.09 -12.03
CA VAL A 9 -45.42 14.89 -12.87
C VAL A 9 -44.79 16.22 -13.26
N ILE A 10 -45.58 17.22 -13.67
CA ILE A 10 -45.05 18.55 -14.02
C ILE A 10 -44.47 19.26 -12.79
N ILE A 11 -45.12 19.17 -11.63
CA ILE A 11 -44.60 19.74 -10.37
C ILE A 11 -43.33 19.00 -9.94
N SER A 12 -43.27 17.67 -10.09
CA SER A 12 -42.07 16.89 -9.77
C SER A 12 -40.93 17.17 -10.76
N MET A 13 -41.21 17.39 -12.05
CA MET A 13 -40.20 17.80 -13.03
C MET A 13 -39.73 19.24 -12.78
N LEU A 14 -40.63 20.17 -12.44
CA LEU A 14 -40.27 21.53 -12.06
C LEU A 14 -39.46 21.57 -10.75
N LEU A 15 -39.82 20.76 -9.75
CA LEU A 15 -39.02 20.61 -8.53
C LEU A 15 -37.66 19.95 -8.83
N PHE A 16 -37.60 18.97 -9.72
CA PHE A 16 -36.34 18.37 -10.16
C PHE A 16 -35.45 19.39 -10.89
N PHE A 17 -36.03 20.28 -11.70
CA PHE A 17 -35.31 21.38 -12.38
C PHE A 17 -34.98 22.56 -11.45
N ILE A 18 -35.72 22.80 -10.38
CA ILE A 18 -35.40 23.85 -9.38
C ILE A 18 -34.35 23.34 -8.39
N ILE A 19 -34.36 22.04 -8.07
CA ILE A 19 -33.35 21.42 -7.18
C ILE A 19 -32.04 21.16 -7.94
N ASN A 20 -32.08 20.84 -9.24
CA ASN A 20 -30.87 20.60 -10.05
C ASN A 20 -30.49 21.78 -10.96
N GLY A 21 -31.28 22.85 -10.99
CA GLY A 21 -31.07 23.99 -11.87
C GLY A 21 -30.91 25.25 -11.06
N SER A 22 -29.77 25.36 -10.38
CA SER A 22 -28.95 26.57 -10.30
C SER A 22 -27.85 26.38 -9.26
N ASN A 23 -26.71 25.84 -9.70
CA ASN A 23 -25.43 26.36 -9.21
C ASN A 23 -25.38 27.81 -9.69
N VAL A 24 -26.03 28.72 -8.97
CA VAL A 24 -25.69 30.13 -9.09
C VAL A 24 -24.28 30.18 -8.52
N VAL A 25 -23.27 30.19 -9.40
CA VAL A 25 -21.94 30.68 -9.01
C VAL A 25 -22.22 32.06 -8.45
N LEU A 26 -22.11 32.19 -7.13
CA LEU A 26 -22.23 33.49 -6.48
C LEU A 26 -20.98 34.24 -6.94
N ALA A 27 -21.10 35.00 -8.03
CA ALA A 27 -19.99 35.75 -8.56
C ALA A 27 -19.44 36.64 -7.44
N HIS A 28 -18.15 36.53 -7.18
CA HIS A 28 -17.47 37.40 -6.23
C HIS A 28 -17.69 38.85 -6.65
N LEU A 29 -17.84 39.76 -5.68
CA LEU A 29 -17.98 41.18 -6.00
C LEU A 29 -16.65 41.72 -6.57
N PRO A 30 -16.68 42.72 -7.47
CA PRO A 30 -15.46 43.37 -7.92
C PRO A 30 -14.63 43.86 -6.73
N VAL A 31 -13.34 43.56 -6.75
CA VAL A 31 -12.43 43.72 -5.62
C VAL A 31 -11.64 45.01 -5.78
N THR A 32 -11.48 45.76 -4.68
CA THR A 32 -10.53 46.87 -4.65
C THR A 32 -9.18 46.29 -4.28
N LEU A 33 -8.16 46.49 -5.12
CA LEU A 33 -6.80 46.08 -4.81
C LEU A 33 -6.17 47.07 -3.83
N TYR A 34 -5.38 46.58 -2.90
CA TYR A 34 -4.67 47.36 -1.90
C TYR A 34 -3.17 47.05 -1.92
N THR A 35 -2.34 48.05 -1.65
CA THR A 35 -0.90 47.87 -1.40
C THR A 35 -0.65 47.25 -0.03
N GLU A 36 0.59 46.83 0.27
CA GLU A 36 0.98 46.34 1.60
C GLU A 36 0.71 47.35 2.73
N ASP A 37 0.72 48.66 2.43
CA ASP A 37 0.40 49.73 3.39
C ASP A 37 -1.11 49.94 3.60
N GLY A 38 -1.96 49.16 2.93
CA GLY A 38 -3.41 49.30 2.99
C GLY A 38 -3.98 50.46 2.17
N GLU A 39 -3.21 51.00 1.23
CA GLU A 39 -3.66 52.08 0.33
C GLU A 39 -4.27 51.48 -0.95
N ALA A 40 -5.37 52.06 -1.43
CA ALA A 40 -6.08 51.52 -2.60
C ALA A 40 -5.29 51.75 -3.90
N ILE A 41 -5.17 50.72 -4.74
CA ILE A 41 -4.61 50.80 -6.09
C ILE A 41 -5.75 51.16 -7.04
N ASN A 42 -5.67 52.32 -7.69
CA ASN A 42 -6.78 52.86 -8.46
C ASN A 42 -6.34 53.39 -9.83
N SER A 43 -6.63 52.62 -10.87
CA SER A 43 -6.33 52.99 -12.27
C SER A 43 -6.99 54.30 -12.72
N ARG A 44 -8.19 54.62 -12.22
CA ARG A 44 -8.92 55.81 -12.63
C ARG A 44 -8.31 57.10 -12.08
N LYS A 45 -7.76 57.04 -10.88
CA LYS A 45 -7.15 58.19 -10.22
C LYS A 45 -5.64 58.25 -10.40
N GLU A 46 -5.05 57.24 -11.05
CA GLU A 46 -3.60 57.06 -11.17
C GLU A 46 -2.92 57.01 -9.79
N GLU A 47 -3.59 56.40 -8.80
CA GLU A 47 -3.11 56.27 -7.42
C GLU A 47 -2.48 54.87 -7.24
N ASN A 48 -1.23 54.83 -6.75
CA ASN A 48 -0.49 53.64 -6.33
C ASN A 48 -0.32 52.54 -7.41
N LEU A 49 -0.32 52.92 -8.69
CA LEU A 49 -0.14 51.97 -9.81
C LEU A 49 1.31 51.45 -9.97
N ASP A 50 2.25 52.01 -9.22
CA ASP A 50 3.65 51.64 -9.14
C ASP A 50 3.95 50.62 -8.03
N GLN A 51 2.95 50.25 -7.23
CA GLN A 51 3.09 49.34 -6.10
C GLN A 51 2.38 48.00 -6.37
N PRO A 52 2.94 46.85 -5.94
CA PRO A 52 2.28 45.55 -6.07
C PRO A 52 1.04 45.47 -5.18
N TYR A 53 0.11 44.59 -5.53
CA TYR A 53 -1.05 44.34 -4.68
C TYR A 53 -0.67 43.37 -3.54
N SER A 54 -1.21 43.62 -2.35
CA SER A 54 -1.11 42.75 -1.18
C SER A 54 -2.35 41.86 -1.10
N PRO A 55 -2.20 40.52 -1.21
CA PRO A 55 -3.28 39.58 -0.93
C PRO A 55 -3.88 39.76 0.46
N LYS A 56 -3.04 40.05 1.47
CA LYS A 56 -3.47 40.23 2.85
C LYS A 56 -4.38 41.44 3.03
N GLU A 57 -4.00 42.61 2.54
CA GLU A 57 -4.83 43.82 2.69
C GLU A 57 -6.05 43.79 1.74
N THR A 58 -5.89 43.17 0.56
CA THR A 58 -6.96 43.05 -0.44
C THR A 58 -8.06 42.07 0.00
N CYS A 59 -7.70 40.80 0.22
CA CYS A 59 -8.65 39.76 0.59
C CYS A 59 -8.99 39.80 2.08
N GLY A 60 -8.05 40.22 2.93
CA GLY A 60 -8.21 40.31 4.38
C GLY A 60 -9.25 41.34 4.83
N THR A 61 -9.61 42.29 3.96
CA THR A 61 -10.72 43.23 4.20
C THR A 61 -12.06 42.51 4.40
N CYS A 62 -12.24 41.33 3.76
CA CYS A 62 -13.48 40.55 3.80
C CYS A 62 -13.33 39.18 4.48
N HIS A 63 -12.13 38.62 4.46
CA HIS A 63 -11.82 37.29 4.99
C HIS A 63 -10.82 37.40 6.14
N ASP A 64 -10.99 36.63 7.23
CA ASP A 64 -10.04 36.68 8.34
C ASP A 64 -8.73 35.96 7.96
N TYR A 65 -7.75 36.74 7.51
CA TYR A 65 -6.44 36.25 7.09
C TYR A 65 -5.73 35.42 8.17
N ASN A 66 -5.86 35.80 9.45
CA ASN A 66 -5.23 35.06 10.55
C ASN A 66 -5.90 33.71 10.78
N SER A 67 -7.22 33.62 10.56
CA SER A 67 -7.91 32.32 10.59
C SER A 67 -7.44 31.42 9.45
N ILE A 68 -7.31 31.96 8.23
CA ILE A 68 -6.83 31.24 7.04
C ILE A 68 -5.41 30.70 7.26
N LEU A 69 -4.52 31.52 7.83
CA LEU A 69 -3.12 31.16 8.10
C LEU A 69 -2.97 29.89 8.95
N ASN A 70 -3.99 29.45 9.69
CA ASN A 70 -3.91 28.21 10.48
C ASN A 70 -3.92 26.94 9.63
N GLY A 71 -4.23 27.03 8.33
CA GLY A 71 -4.24 25.89 7.41
C GLY A 71 -2.84 25.30 7.22
N TYR A 72 -2.73 23.97 7.23
CA TYR A 72 -1.42 23.30 7.15
C TYR A 72 -0.58 23.70 5.92
N HIS A 73 -1.21 23.95 4.76
CA HIS A 73 -0.49 24.38 3.55
C HIS A 73 0.20 25.75 3.71
N PHE A 74 -0.25 26.59 4.64
CA PHE A 74 0.35 27.90 4.90
C PHE A 74 1.39 27.83 6.02
N THR A 75 1.27 26.87 6.93
CA THR A 75 2.18 26.69 8.08
C THR A 75 3.15 25.52 7.91
N SER A 76 3.21 24.89 6.75
CA SER A 76 4.02 23.69 6.56
C SER A 76 5.51 24.05 6.64
N GLU A 77 6.09 23.85 7.82
CA GLU A 77 7.53 23.97 8.07
C GLU A 77 8.21 22.62 7.77
N TRP A 78 9.27 22.64 6.97
CA TRP A 78 10.03 21.42 6.62
C TRP A 78 11.26 21.29 7.51
N GLU A 79 11.05 20.85 8.75
CA GLU A 79 12.14 20.44 9.65
C GLU A 79 12.76 19.07 9.29
N ARG A 80 12.32 18.42 8.18
CA ARG A 80 12.80 17.09 7.81
C ARG A 80 13.47 17.09 6.44
N TRP A 81 14.76 16.76 6.43
CA TRP A 81 15.52 16.43 5.23
C TRP A 81 14.86 15.29 4.45
N SER A 82 14.80 15.41 3.12
CA SER A 82 14.27 14.39 2.21
C SER A 82 15.27 14.09 1.10
N VAL A 83 15.29 12.85 0.64
CA VAL A 83 16.07 12.40 -0.51
C VAL A 83 15.73 13.20 -1.77
N LEU A 84 14.47 13.61 -1.97
CA LEU A 84 14.03 14.34 -3.17
C LEU A 84 14.51 15.79 -3.24
N SER A 85 14.65 16.45 -2.09
CA SER A 85 15.10 17.84 -2.02
C SER A 85 16.59 17.94 -1.74
N TYR A 86 17.15 17.00 -0.98
CA TYR A 86 18.53 16.95 -0.53
C TYR A 86 19.05 18.27 0.09
N ARG A 87 18.15 19.08 0.63
CA ARG A 87 18.47 20.37 1.29
C ARG A 87 17.83 20.40 2.66
N GLN A 88 18.53 20.97 3.61
CA GLN A 88 18.10 21.14 4.99
C GLN A 88 17.93 22.63 5.29
N LEU A 89 16.77 22.99 5.84
CA LEU A 89 16.56 24.33 6.37
C LEU A 89 17.49 24.53 7.57
N ALA A 90 18.24 25.63 7.58
CA ALA A 90 19.15 25.98 8.65
C ALA A 90 18.40 26.15 9.97
N GLU A 91 19.06 25.83 11.09
CA GLU A 91 18.52 26.14 12.41
C GLU A 91 18.36 27.65 12.58
N LYS A 92 17.57 28.05 13.57
CA LYS A 92 17.35 29.48 13.80
C LYS A 92 18.64 30.13 14.29
N GLU A 93 19.29 29.52 15.27
CA GLU A 93 20.52 30.03 15.87
C GLU A 93 21.65 29.11 15.45
N ASN A 94 22.63 29.63 14.71
CA ASN A 94 23.82 28.89 14.30
C ASN A 94 25.06 29.59 14.87
N GLU A 95 26.14 28.85 15.11
CA GLU A 95 27.39 29.35 15.66
C GLU A 95 28.38 29.76 14.55
N CYS A 96 28.27 29.15 13.37
CA CYS A 96 29.15 29.41 12.23
C CYS A 96 28.42 29.26 10.88
N PRO A 97 29.02 29.75 9.77
CA PRO A 97 28.44 29.59 8.44
C PRO A 97 28.30 28.13 7.98
N ASP A 98 29.16 27.22 8.46
CA ASP A 98 29.18 25.80 8.06
C ASP A 98 27.92 25.04 8.54
N GLU A 99 27.14 25.62 9.46
CA GLU A 99 25.86 25.08 9.92
C GLU A 99 24.69 25.44 8.98
N ILE A 100 24.88 26.40 8.06
CA ILE A 100 23.80 26.97 7.25
C ILE A 100 23.80 26.40 5.83
N ASP A 101 22.93 25.42 5.55
CA ASP A 101 22.70 24.90 4.19
C ASP A 101 21.72 25.76 3.38
N MET A 102 20.51 25.98 3.93
CA MET A 102 19.46 26.74 3.27
C MET A 102 18.79 27.66 4.29
N THR A 103 18.88 28.97 4.09
CA THR A 103 18.13 29.94 4.90
C THR A 103 16.65 29.96 4.51
N ALA A 104 15.81 30.60 5.33
CA ALA A 104 14.42 30.85 4.94
C ALA A 104 14.31 31.67 3.64
N PHE A 105 15.26 32.60 3.42
CA PHE A 105 15.31 33.39 2.19
C PHE A 105 15.72 32.54 0.99
N ASP A 106 16.69 31.64 1.15
CA ASP A 106 17.04 30.67 0.12
C ASP A 106 15.86 29.74 -0.21
N PHE A 107 15.10 29.31 0.80
CA PHE A 107 13.88 28.52 0.55
C PHE A 107 12.86 29.30 -0.30
N ALA A 108 12.72 30.62 -0.10
CA ALA A 108 11.80 31.46 -0.86
C ALA A 108 12.28 31.78 -2.28
N THR A 109 13.60 31.76 -2.54
CA THR A 109 14.19 32.30 -3.79
C THR A 109 14.94 31.27 -4.62
N LYS A 110 15.61 30.27 -4.01
CA LYS A 110 16.31 29.17 -4.69
C LYS A 110 15.35 28.02 -4.98
N ILE A 111 14.34 28.32 -5.79
CA ILE A 111 13.20 27.42 -6.01
C ILE A 111 13.33 26.49 -7.22
N ARG A 112 14.52 26.42 -7.85
CA ARG A 112 14.89 25.41 -8.86
C ARG A 112 15.91 24.44 -8.28
N LEU A 113 15.65 23.13 -8.41
CA LEU A 113 16.60 22.08 -8.07
C LEU A 113 17.54 21.78 -9.25
N ASN A 114 16.99 21.78 -10.47
CA ASN A 114 17.71 21.66 -11.75
C ASN A 114 16.87 22.30 -12.87
N GLU A 115 17.26 22.14 -14.14
CA GLU A 115 16.55 22.72 -15.29
C GLU A 115 15.08 22.29 -15.37
N ASP A 116 14.77 21.06 -14.94
CA ASP A 116 13.45 20.44 -15.13
C ASP A 116 12.60 20.40 -13.85
N ASN A 117 13.19 20.59 -12.66
CA ASN A 117 12.52 20.38 -11.38
C ASN A 117 12.57 21.59 -10.46
N LEU A 118 11.44 21.87 -9.83
CA LEU A 118 11.29 22.91 -8.81
C LEU A 118 11.52 22.36 -7.40
N ALA A 119 12.08 23.22 -6.54
CA ALA A 119 12.21 22.97 -5.11
C ALA A 119 10.90 23.30 -4.39
N PHE A 120 10.78 22.86 -3.13
CA PHE A 120 9.51 22.96 -2.39
C PHE A 120 8.99 24.40 -2.22
N GLY A 121 9.89 25.38 -2.08
CA GLY A 121 9.52 26.78 -1.95
C GLY A 121 8.66 27.33 -3.09
N ALA A 122 8.82 26.80 -4.33
CA ALA A 122 7.96 27.16 -5.46
C ALA A 122 6.48 26.85 -5.17
N PHE A 123 6.23 25.70 -4.55
CA PHE A 123 4.90 25.13 -4.34
C PHE A 123 4.19 25.71 -3.12
N HIS A 124 4.89 26.42 -2.23
CA HIS A 124 4.30 26.98 -1.03
C HIS A 124 3.40 28.18 -1.39
N PRO A 125 2.12 28.21 -0.94
CA PRO A 125 1.13 29.21 -1.34
C PRO A 125 1.32 30.60 -0.69
N GLY A 126 2.46 30.87 -0.05
CA GLY A 126 2.68 32.06 0.79
C GLY A 126 2.13 31.95 2.21
N GLY A 127 2.38 32.97 3.03
CA GLY A 127 2.15 32.94 4.48
C GLY A 127 3.23 32.12 5.22
N GLY A 128 3.02 31.89 6.51
CA GLY A 128 3.90 31.08 7.36
C GLY A 128 5.37 31.42 7.17
N MET A 129 6.21 30.43 6.82
CA MET A 129 7.65 30.61 6.63
C MET A 129 8.06 31.48 5.43
N LEU A 130 7.12 31.83 4.55
CA LEU A 130 7.37 32.81 3.48
C LEU A 130 6.97 34.25 3.86
N GLU A 131 6.31 34.44 5.01
CA GLU A 131 5.89 35.76 5.52
C GLU A 131 6.57 36.10 6.86
N PHE A 132 6.70 35.13 7.76
CA PHE A 132 7.11 35.32 9.15
C PHE A 132 8.32 34.48 9.52
N ASP A 133 9.21 35.05 10.32
CA ASP A 133 10.31 34.35 10.97
C ASP A 133 9.80 33.36 12.04
N ARG A 134 10.70 32.53 12.57
CA ARG A 134 10.38 31.56 13.64
C ARG A 134 9.98 32.19 14.98
N GLN A 135 9.92 33.52 15.08
CA GLN A 135 9.37 34.30 16.20
C GLN A 135 8.07 35.04 15.84
N LEU A 136 7.48 34.71 14.69
CA LEU A 136 6.24 35.29 14.15
C LEU A 136 6.33 36.79 13.83
N ARG A 137 7.53 37.28 13.50
CA ARG A 137 7.73 38.65 12.98
C ARG A 137 7.85 38.60 11.46
N ARG A 138 7.28 39.57 10.76
CA ARG A 138 7.44 39.67 9.30
C ARG A 138 8.92 39.91 8.97
N TYR A 139 9.47 39.15 8.02
CA TYR A 139 10.92 39.13 7.79
C TYR A 139 11.51 40.51 7.44
N ASP A 140 10.85 41.25 6.56
CA ASP A 140 11.29 42.56 6.09
C ASP A 140 11.18 43.64 7.17
N ASP A 141 10.12 43.62 7.98
CA ASP A 141 9.98 44.49 9.16
C ASP A 141 11.07 44.23 10.20
N ALA A 142 11.35 42.97 10.51
CA ALA A 142 12.40 42.61 11.46
C ALA A 142 13.79 43.08 11.02
N LEU A 143 14.10 43.03 9.71
CA LEU A 143 15.35 43.58 9.18
C LEU A 143 15.38 45.11 9.13
N ARG A 144 14.25 45.77 8.86
CA ARG A 144 14.15 47.25 8.97
C ARG A 144 14.40 47.72 10.39
N GLU A 145 13.90 46.98 11.38
CA GLU A 145 14.14 47.25 12.80
C GLU A 145 15.58 46.94 13.23
N ASN A 146 16.16 45.85 12.71
CA ASN A 146 17.52 45.45 13.02
C ASN A 146 18.25 44.85 11.80
N SER A 147 18.94 45.70 11.05
CA SER A 147 19.68 45.28 9.86
C SER A 147 20.86 44.35 10.16
N SER A 148 21.35 44.29 11.41
CA SER A 148 22.45 43.40 11.78
C SER A 148 22.08 41.92 11.74
N LEU A 149 20.78 41.57 11.66
CA LEU A 149 20.34 40.18 11.55
C LEU A 149 20.85 39.53 10.24
N ALA A 150 20.95 40.31 9.15
CA ALA A 150 21.46 39.80 7.88
C ALA A 150 22.95 39.41 7.92
N GLU A 151 23.72 40.04 8.81
CA GLU A 151 25.14 39.73 9.06
C GLU A 151 25.33 38.66 10.16
N SER A 152 24.24 38.26 10.83
CA SER A 152 24.26 37.23 11.87
C SER A 152 24.05 35.83 11.28
N PHE A 153 24.46 34.79 12.00
CA PHE A 153 24.21 33.40 11.61
C PHE A 153 22.79 32.93 11.93
N ASP A 154 21.80 33.84 11.97
CA ASP A 154 20.40 33.46 12.14
C ASP A 154 19.89 32.86 10.81
N GLY A 155 19.44 31.60 10.81
CA GLY A 155 19.00 30.91 9.59
C GLY A 155 17.77 31.52 8.91
N ASP A 156 17.06 32.42 9.60
CA ASP A 156 15.95 33.19 9.04
C ASP A 156 16.45 34.40 8.19
N TYR A 157 17.65 34.91 8.49
CA TYR A 157 18.12 36.22 8.01
C TYR A 157 19.50 36.22 7.35
N TYR A 158 20.35 35.24 7.61
CA TYR A 158 21.75 35.23 7.15
C TYR A 158 21.85 35.45 5.63
N ASN A 159 22.58 36.50 5.22
CA ASN A 159 22.74 36.92 3.83
C ASN A 159 21.42 37.08 3.03
N SER A 160 20.31 37.42 3.71
CA SER A 160 19.01 37.64 3.07
C SER A 160 18.84 39.07 2.56
N GLN A 161 17.91 39.25 1.61
CA GLN A 161 17.50 40.55 1.07
C GLN A 161 16.00 40.78 1.27
N TRP A 162 15.45 40.42 2.44
CA TRP A 162 14.01 40.52 2.69
C TRP A 162 13.47 41.96 2.59
N VAL A 163 14.27 42.98 2.92
CA VAL A 163 13.82 44.39 2.88
C VAL A 163 13.48 44.84 1.44
N GLU A 164 14.36 44.49 0.50
CA GLU A 164 14.23 44.78 -0.92
C GLU A 164 13.25 43.83 -1.61
N SER A 165 13.30 42.54 -1.24
CA SER A 165 12.45 41.48 -1.81
C SER A 165 10.99 41.57 -1.38
N GLY A 166 10.74 42.03 -0.16
CA GLY A 166 9.48 41.82 0.54
C GLY A 166 9.29 40.34 0.89
N VAL A 167 8.05 39.95 1.19
CA VAL A 167 7.68 38.58 1.56
C VAL A 167 6.56 38.05 0.67
N VAL A 168 6.28 36.75 0.74
CA VAL A 168 5.15 36.16 0.01
C VAL A 168 4.00 35.93 0.97
N GLU A 169 3.02 36.83 0.93
CA GLU A 169 1.73 36.67 1.63
C GLU A 169 0.93 35.49 1.06
N ILE A 170 -0.09 35.02 1.79
CA ILE A 170 -0.99 33.97 1.33
C ILE A 170 -1.64 34.42 0.02
N ASP A 171 -1.24 33.79 -1.08
CA ASP A 171 -1.77 34.09 -2.40
C ASP A 171 -3.11 33.38 -2.57
N CYS A 172 -4.18 34.05 -2.16
CA CYS A 172 -5.54 33.50 -2.27
C CYS A 172 -5.89 33.16 -3.73
N LEU A 173 -5.41 33.93 -4.70
CA LEU A 173 -5.76 33.76 -6.11
C LEU A 173 -5.05 32.55 -6.73
N LEU A 174 -3.91 32.12 -6.18
CA LEU A 174 -3.25 30.88 -6.59
C LEU A 174 -4.21 29.68 -6.58
N CYS A 175 -5.09 29.60 -5.58
CA CYS A 175 -6.10 28.54 -5.46
C CYS A 175 -7.44 28.92 -6.09
N HIS A 176 -7.84 30.19 -5.99
CA HIS A 176 -9.21 30.63 -6.28
C HIS A 176 -9.41 31.30 -7.64
N LEU A 177 -8.36 31.61 -8.39
CA LEU A 177 -8.43 32.21 -9.72
C LEU A 177 -8.12 31.17 -10.80
N PRO A 178 -9.10 30.76 -11.63
CA PRO A 178 -8.85 29.92 -12.79
C PRO A 178 -7.90 30.62 -13.76
N GLY A 179 -6.94 29.88 -14.31
CA GLY A 179 -5.93 30.44 -15.21
C GLY A 179 -4.83 31.27 -14.53
N TYR A 180 -4.66 31.15 -13.21
CA TYR A 180 -3.53 31.73 -12.49
C TYR A 180 -2.19 31.30 -13.13
N ASP A 181 -1.32 32.27 -13.43
CA ASP A 181 -0.02 32.03 -14.03
C ASP A 181 1.01 31.63 -12.98
N TYR A 182 1.00 30.35 -12.63
CA TYR A 182 1.92 29.78 -11.66
C TYR A 182 3.39 29.95 -12.07
N GLN A 183 3.69 29.90 -13.37
CA GLN A 183 5.04 30.06 -13.87
C GLN A 183 5.54 31.49 -13.69
N ALA A 184 4.73 32.49 -14.03
CA ALA A 184 5.09 33.89 -13.81
C ALA A 184 5.37 34.18 -12.32
N ARG A 185 4.58 33.60 -11.40
CA ARG A 185 4.84 33.69 -9.95
C ARG A 185 6.21 33.12 -9.59
N VAL A 186 6.52 31.91 -10.04
CA VAL A 186 7.82 31.25 -9.81
C VAL A 186 8.97 32.09 -10.36
N GLU A 187 8.85 32.61 -11.58
CA GLU A 187 9.88 33.46 -12.19
C GLU A 187 10.14 34.75 -11.38
N GLN A 188 9.12 35.33 -10.75
CA GLN A 188 9.32 36.47 -9.85
C GLN A 188 10.02 36.08 -8.55
N MET A 189 9.69 34.92 -7.97
CA MET A 189 10.35 34.43 -6.77
C MET A 189 11.85 34.18 -6.99
N GLU A 190 12.25 33.67 -8.15
CA GLU A 190 13.65 33.47 -8.52
C GLU A 190 14.44 34.76 -8.74
N LYS A 191 13.74 35.83 -9.11
CA LYS A 191 14.34 37.18 -9.19
C LYS A 191 14.45 37.84 -7.81
N GLY A 192 13.95 37.20 -6.75
CA GLY A 192 13.81 37.79 -5.42
C GLY A 192 12.65 38.79 -5.31
N ASN A 193 11.75 38.86 -6.29
CA ASN A 193 10.65 39.82 -6.31
C ASN A 193 9.45 39.30 -5.51
N LEU A 194 9.67 38.89 -4.26
CA LEU A 194 8.72 38.12 -3.46
C LEU A 194 7.37 38.80 -3.28
N ARG A 195 7.33 40.09 -2.90
CA ARG A 195 6.05 40.83 -2.76
C ARG A 195 5.31 41.08 -4.07
N TRP A 196 6.01 41.02 -5.21
CA TRP A 196 5.41 41.21 -6.54
C TRP A 196 4.90 39.89 -7.16
N ALA A 197 5.32 38.74 -6.62
CA ALA A 197 5.04 37.43 -7.21
C ALA A 197 3.55 37.18 -7.40
N ALA A 198 2.72 37.53 -6.40
CA ALA A 198 1.27 37.37 -6.48
C ALA A 198 0.65 38.26 -7.57
N THR A 199 1.19 39.46 -7.78
CA THR A 199 0.70 40.40 -8.83
C THR A 199 0.93 39.85 -10.22
N ALA A 200 2.13 39.32 -10.47
CA ALA A 200 2.47 38.67 -11.73
C ALA A 200 1.66 37.39 -11.95
N GLY A 201 1.58 36.51 -10.94
CA GLY A 201 0.88 35.24 -11.07
C GLY A 201 -0.63 35.37 -11.23
N ALA A 202 -1.25 36.36 -10.59
CA ALA A 202 -2.67 36.66 -10.80
C ALA A 202 -2.97 37.31 -12.17
N GLY A 203 -1.95 37.61 -12.98
CA GLY A 203 -2.10 38.28 -14.28
C GLY A 203 -2.57 39.73 -14.17
N LEU A 204 -2.45 40.35 -13.00
CA LEU A 204 -2.92 41.73 -12.74
C LEU A 204 -1.98 42.78 -13.34
N GLY A 205 -0.71 42.43 -13.55
CA GLY A 205 0.29 43.29 -14.16
C GLY A 205 1.59 42.56 -14.45
N SER A 206 2.44 43.14 -15.30
CA SER A 206 3.80 42.66 -15.54
C SER A 206 4.78 43.28 -14.54
N VAL A 207 5.81 42.53 -14.15
CA VAL A 207 6.83 42.98 -13.20
C VAL A 207 8.21 42.85 -13.85
N ASP A 208 8.87 43.99 -14.03
CA ASP A 208 10.22 44.12 -14.57
C ASP A 208 11.23 44.39 -13.44
N GLY A 209 12.48 43.97 -13.64
CA GLY A 209 13.55 44.09 -12.64
C GLY A 209 13.78 42.81 -11.83
N SER A 210 14.91 42.76 -11.11
CA SER A 210 15.30 41.64 -10.25
C SER A 210 16.04 42.15 -9.01
N VAL A 211 15.48 41.89 -7.83
CA VAL A 211 16.12 42.22 -6.55
C VAL A 211 17.47 41.52 -6.41
N LEU A 212 17.55 40.23 -6.80
CA LEU A 212 18.80 39.47 -6.71
C LEU A 212 19.88 39.97 -7.68
N GLU A 213 19.52 40.69 -8.75
CA GLU A 213 20.45 41.37 -9.64
C GLU A 213 20.75 42.82 -9.21
N GLY A 214 20.18 43.27 -8.09
CA GLY A 214 20.35 44.62 -7.55
C GLY A 214 19.51 45.69 -8.25
N GLU A 215 18.45 45.28 -8.96
CA GLU A 215 17.50 46.18 -9.62
C GLU A 215 16.25 46.37 -8.73
N GLU A 216 15.60 47.53 -8.85
CA GLU A 216 14.35 47.81 -8.13
C GLU A 216 13.15 47.36 -9.00
N PRO A 217 12.36 46.37 -8.57
CA PRO A 217 11.26 45.87 -9.39
C PRO A 217 10.17 46.92 -9.61
N GLN A 218 9.61 46.95 -10.81
CA GLN A 218 8.56 47.88 -11.21
C GLN A 218 7.37 47.11 -11.75
N VAL A 219 6.17 47.41 -11.25
CA VAL A 219 4.92 46.84 -11.73
C VAL A 219 4.28 47.74 -12.79
N THR A 220 3.75 47.12 -13.84
CA THR A 220 2.87 47.76 -14.81
C THR A 220 1.56 46.99 -14.87
N TYR A 221 0.49 47.58 -14.31
CA TYR A 221 -0.83 46.95 -14.30
C TYR A 221 -1.46 46.87 -15.69
N ASP A 222 -2.19 45.78 -15.93
CA ASP A 222 -3.13 45.72 -17.05
C ASP A 222 -4.37 46.56 -16.72
N LEU A 223 -4.42 47.76 -17.30
CA LEU A 223 -5.51 48.70 -17.06
C LEU A 223 -6.87 48.19 -17.59
N ASP A 224 -6.87 47.25 -18.55
CA ASP A 224 -8.09 46.67 -19.09
C ASP A 224 -8.77 45.72 -18.08
N SER A 225 -8.01 45.18 -17.13
CA SER A 225 -8.52 44.37 -16.01
C SER A 225 -9.28 45.19 -14.96
N PHE A 226 -9.15 46.53 -14.97
CA PHE A 226 -9.88 47.40 -14.05
C PHE A 226 -11.22 47.86 -14.62
N THR A 227 -12.27 47.72 -13.81
CA THR A 227 -13.57 48.31 -14.10
C THR A 227 -13.51 49.85 -14.07
N THR A 228 -14.54 50.49 -14.61
CA THR A 228 -14.74 51.97 -14.54
C THR A 228 -14.79 52.54 -13.11
N ARG A 229 -14.91 51.69 -12.08
CA ARG A 229 -14.90 52.09 -10.67
C ARG A 229 -13.51 51.99 -10.03
N GLY A 230 -12.51 51.48 -10.74
CA GLY A 230 -11.16 51.24 -10.21
C GLY A 230 -11.05 49.96 -9.38
N THR A 231 -12.05 49.08 -9.43
CA THR A 231 -12.01 47.70 -8.89
C THR A 231 -11.72 46.72 -10.01
N VAL A 232 -11.17 45.54 -9.70
CA VAL A 232 -10.98 44.44 -10.66
C VAL A 232 -12.14 43.45 -10.58
N ASP A 233 -12.54 42.90 -11.72
CA ASP A 233 -13.58 41.85 -11.79
C ASP A 233 -12.88 40.50 -12.01
N LEU A 234 -12.76 39.71 -10.94
CA LEU A 234 -12.05 38.43 -10.94
C LEU A 234 -13.05 37.28 -10.80
N GLU A 235 -12.88 36.25 -11.61
CA GLU A 235 -13.66 35.01 -11.51
C GLU A 235 -13.14 34.15 -10.35
N ILE A 236 -13.41 34.60 -9.12
CA ILE A 236 -13.03 33.88 -7.90
C ILE A 236 -14.02 32.73 -7.67
N VAL A 237 -13.50 31.51 -7.68
CA VAL A 237 -14.28 30.26 -7.52
C VAL A 237 -13.73 29.40 -6.39
N SER A 238 -14.42 28.33 -6.01
CA SER A 238 -13.81 27.25 -5.22
C SER A 238 -12.63 26.65 -5.98
N ALA A 239 -11.57 26.24 -5.27
CA ALA A 239 -10.35 25.78 -5.91
C ALA A 239 -10.62 24.69 -6.95
N SER A 240 -10.05 24.88 -8.14
CA SER A 240 -10.20 23.96 -9.27
C SER A 240 -9.07 22.92 -9.28
N ASP A 241 -9.29 21.80 -9.96
CA ASP A 241 -8.26 20.78 -10.17
C ASP A 241 -7.01 21.37 -10.85
N GLU A 242 -7.19 22.30 -11.79
CA GLU A 242 -6.09 22.98 -12.48
C GLU A 242 -5.20 23.77 -11.51
N ASN A 243 -5.81 24.52 -10.59
CA ASN A 243 -5.08 25.26 -9.56
C ASN A 243 -4.34 24.30 -8.61
N CYS A 244 -4.98 23.21 -8.16
CA CYS A 244 -4.33 22.20 -7.34
C CYS A 244 -3.14 21.53 -8.07
N LEU A 245 -3.33 21.19 -9.34
CA LEU A 245 -2.32 20.50 -10.16
C LEU A 245 -1.16 21.41 -10.57
N SER A 246 -1.30 22.73 -10.46
CA SER A 246 -0.20 23.67 -10.68
C SER A 246 0.96 23.41 -9.71
N CYS A 247 0.66 22.98 -8.48
CA CYS A 247 1.66 22.56 -7.50
C CYS A 247 1.78 21.03 -7.36
N HIS A 248 0.65 20.32 -7.29
CA HIS A 248 0.64 18.88 -7.04
C HIS A 248 0.89 18.03 -8.30
N GLY A 249 0.76 18.59 -9.50
CA GLY A 249 0.90 17.84 -10.76
C GLY A 249 2.34 17.39 -11.00
N SER A 250 3.29 18.32 -11.01
CA SER A 250 4.71 18.00 -11.21
C SER A 250 5.30 17.21 -10.04
N MET A 251 4.94 17.56 -8.80
CA MET A 251 5.36 16.81 -7.62
C MET A 251 4.77 15.38 -7.60
N GLY A 252 3.49 15.23 -7.93
CA GLY A 252 2.83 13.93 -8.03
C GLY A 252 3.39 13.06 -9.15
N LEU A 253 3.83 13.66 -10.25
CA LEU A 253 4.57 12.99 -11.30
C LEU A 253 5.93 12.51 -10.79
N ARG A 254 6.72 13.41 -10.19
CA ARG A 254 8.06 13.12 -9.64
C ARG A 254 8.03 12.04 -8.55
N GLN A 255 7.06 12.11 -7.63
CA GLN A 255 6.92 11.19 -6.48
C GLN A 255 6.25 9.86 -6.83
N ALA A 256 5.21 9.84 -7.68
CA ALA A 256 4.31 8.68 -7.82
C ALA A 256 3.98 8.30 -9.28
N GLY A 257 4.41 9.10 -10.28
CA GLY A 257 4.20 8.77 -11.70
C GLY A 257 2.73 8.90 -12.13
N PHE A 258 2.00 9.81 -11.50
CA PHE A 258 0.56 10.01 -11.70
C PHE A 258 0.27 11.33 -12.44
N VAL A 259 -0.78 11.31 -13.27
CA VAL A 259 -1.35 12.50 -13.94
C VAL A 259 -2.87 12.39 -13.89
N TRP A 260 -3.55 13.32 -13.20
CA TRP A 260 -5.00 13.23 -12.90
C TRP A 260 -5.88 13.23 -14.13
N ASN A 261 -5.61 14.15 -15.04
CA ASN A 261 -6.40 14.44 -16.23
C ASN A 261 -5.80 13.82 -17.51
N LYS A 262 -5.10 12.68 -17.40
CA LYS A 262 -4.48 12.04 -18.57
C LYS A 262 -5.53 11.50 -19.55
N GLU A 263 -5.64 12.09 -20.74
CA GLU A 263 -6.68 11.75 -21.74
C GLU A 263 -6.79 10.25 -22.08
N ASN A 264 -5.65 9.55 -22.17
CA ASN A 264 -5.60 8.15 -22.65
C ASN A 264 -5.59 7.10 -21.52
N ASN A 265 -5.49 7.51 -20.26
CA ASN A 265 -5.58 6.61 -19.10
C ASN A 265 -5.92 7.41 -17.81
N PRO A 266 -7.10 8.05 -17.73
CA PRO A 266 -7.45 8.86 -16.58
C PRO A 266 -7.85 7.99 -15.40
N ASP A 267 -7.60 8.48 -14.19
CA ASP A 267 -8.15 7.90 -12.96
C ASP A 267 -9.68 7.73 -13.11
N ILE A 268 -10.21 6.57 -12.69
CA ILE A 268 -11.64 6.27 -12.83
C ILE A 268 -12.53 7.28 -12.09
N HIS A 269 -12.01 7.93 -11.05
CA HIS A 269 -12.73 8.97 -10.33
C HIS A 269 -12.81 10.27 -11.14
N ASN A 270 -11.73 10.66 -11.83
CA ASN A 270 -11.74 11.78 -12.77
C ASN A 270 -12.74 11.52 -13.92
N GLN A 271 -12.73 10.30 -14.49
CA GLN A 271 -13.74 9.88 -15.48
C GLN A 271 -15.18 9.95 -14.97
N GLY A 272 -15.35 9.81 -13.64
CA GLY A 272 -16.61 9.97 -12.94
C GLY A 272 -16.99 11.43 -12.64
N GLU A 273 -16.26 12.40 -13.21
CA GLU A 273 -16.43 13.85 -12.99
C GLU A 273 -16.17 14.28 -11.53
N MET A 274 -15.34 13.54 -10.80
CA MET A 274 -14.87 13.95 -9.46
C MET A 274 -13.68 14.90 -9.57
N ASN A 275 -13.68 15.92 -8.72
CA ASN A 275 -12.60 16.89 -8.55
C ASN A 275 -11.74 16.53 -7.33
N CYS A 276 -10.55 17.12 -7.21
CA CYS A 276 -9.63 16.91 -6.10
C CYS A 276 -10.31 17.11 -4.73
N LEU A 277 -11.09 18.20 -4.58
CA LEU A 277 -11.78 18.54 -3.32
C LEU A 277 -12.95 17.62 -2.96
N ASP A 278 -13.44 16.77 -3.88
CA ASP A 278 -14.46 15.77 -3.55
C ASP A 278 -13.89 14.67 -2.65
N CYS A 279 -12.59 14.37 -2.80
CA CYS A 279 -11.83 13.48 -1.93
C CYS A 279 -11.09 14.25 -0.82
N HIS A 280 -10.44 15.36 -1.19
CA HIS A 280 -9.67 16.26 -0.33
C HIS A 280 -10.55 17.42 0.15
N PHE A 281 -11.66 17.11 0.81
CA PHE A 281 -12.61 18.13 1.25
C PHE A 281 -12.03 19.02 2.35
N ILE A 282 -12.53 20.26 2.43
CA ILE A 282 -12.24 21.15 3.56
C ILE A 282 -12.94 20.60 4.81
N ILE A 283 -12.17 20.33 5.84
CA ILE A 283 -12.68 19.90 7.14
C ILE A 283 -13.46 21.06 7.75
N ASP A 284 -14.74 20.81 8.04
CA ASP A 284 -15.64 21.78 8.66
C ASP A 284 -16.30 21.16 9.89
N THR A 285 -15.72 21.44 11.05
CA THR A 285 -16.22 20.99 12.36
C THR A 285 -16.25 22.18 13.33
N ASP A 286 -16.93 22.04 14.47
CA ASP A 286 -16.98 23.10 15.49
C ASP A 286 -15.58 23.51 15.98
N ASP A 287 -14.63 22.57 16.01
CA ASP A 287 -13.24 22.79 16.46
C ASP A 287 -12.31 23.25 15.32
N THR A 288 -12.65 22.90 14.07
CA THR A 288 -11.90 23.27 12.86
C THR A 288 -12.86 23.83 11.82
N PRO A 289 -13.21 25.13 11.91
CA PRO A 289 -14.12 25.76 10.95
C PRO A 289 -13.50 25.81 9.55
N ALA A 290 -14.33 25.72 8.50
CA ALA A 290 -13.86 25.72 7.10
C ALA A 290 -12.91 26.88 6.72
N ILE A 291 -13.05 28.05 7.36
CA ILE A 291 -12.19 29.23 7.11
C ILE A 291 -10.72 28.97 7.47
N ASN A 292 -10.42 27.96 8.28
CA ASN A 292 -9.05 27.55 8.60
C ASN A 292 -8.35 26.80 7.45
N HIS A 293 -9.06 26.52 6.35
CA HIS A 293 -8.48 25.90 5.14
C HIS A 293 -7.76 24.57 5.41
N GLN A 294 -8.26 23.80 6.39
CA GLN A 294 -7.72 22.46 6.63
C GLN A 294 -8.30 21.48 5.63
N ILE A 295 -7.44 21.02 4.73
CA ILE A 295 -7.78 20.08 3.65
C ILE A 295 -7.57 18.65 4.17
N ALA A 296 -8.57 17.79 3.99
CA ALA A 296 -8.46 16.39 4.35
C ALA A 296 -7.37 15.69 3.54
N THR A 297 -6.52 14.91 4.21
CA THR A 297 -5.40 14.20 3.58
C THR A 297 -5.50 12.69 3.77
N GLY A 298 -4.79 11.98 2.91
CA GLY A 298 -4.68 10.53 2.97
C GLY A 298 -3.75 10.10 4.10
N LYS A 299 -3.52 8.80 4.19
CA LYS A 299 -2.44 8.28 5.03
C LYS A 299 -1.14 8.48 4.28
N ALA A 300 -0.36 9.49 4.63
CA ALA A 300 1.01 9.65 4.15
C ALA A 300 1.93 9.77 5.37
N GLU A 301 3.09 9.12 5.33
CA GLU A 301 4.11 9.26 6.37
C GLU A 301 4.88 10.60 6.26
N VAL A 302 4.70 11.31 5.14
CA VAL A 302 5.41 12.54 4.78
C VAL A 302 4.43 13.54 4.16
N GLY A 303 4.48 14.81 4.56
CA GLY A 303 3.79 15.91 3.86
C GLY A 303 2.33 16.21 4.26
N ALA A 304 1.90 15.79 5.45
CA ALA A 304 0.63 16.22 6.04
C ALA A 304 0.78 16.52 7.54
N ALA A 305 0.02 17.49 8.06
CA ALA A 305 -0.17 17.63 9.50
C ALA A 305 -0.59 16.29 10.09
N ALA A 306 0.19 15.79 11.06
CA ALA A 306 0.03 14.42 11.57
C ALA A 306 -1.36 14.19 12.16
N GLU A 307 -1.98 15.23 12.72
CA GLU A 307 -3.34 15.21 13.26
C GLU A 307 -4.45 15.09 12.19
N PHE A 308 -4.17 15.45 10.93
CA PHE A 308 -5.14 15.38 9.83
C PHE A 308 -4.84 14.25 8.84
N ALA A 309 -3.74 13.50 9.03
CA ALA A 309 -3.40 12.35 8.21
C ALA A 309 -4.49 11.26 8.27
N GLY A 310 -5.01 10.85 7.10
CA GLY A 310 -6.05 9.83 6.98
C GLY A 310 -7.46 10.30 7.34
N THR A 311 -7.71 11.61 7.29
CA THR A 311 -9.06 12.21 7.45
C THR A 311 -9.92 12.12 6.20
N MET A 312 -9.32 11.88 5.03
CA MET A 312 -10.07 11.53 3.82
C MET A 312 -10.90 10.26 4.04
N LEU A 313 -12.05 10.20 3.35
CA LEU A 313 -12.83 8.97 3.29
C LEU A 313 -12.00 7.85 2.65
N SER A 314 -11.98 6.68 3.29
CA SER A 314 -11.36 5.51 2.69
C SER A 314 -12.17 5.01 1.48
N CYS A 315 -11.52 4.29 0.57
CA CYS A 315 -12.21 3.63 -0.55
C CYS A 315 -13.39 2.80 -0.05
N GLY A 316 -13.20 2.02 1.03
CA GLY A 316 -14.24 1.20 1.62
C GLY A 316 -15.45 2.02 2.11
N GLU A 317 -15.23 3.14 2.79
CA GLU A 317 -16.31 3.99 3.28
C GLU A 317 -17.14 4.59 2.13
N CYS A 318 -16.48 5.14 1.12
CA CYS A 318 -17.13 5.70 -0.05
C CYS A 318 -17.96 4.62 -0.78
N HIS A 319 -17.35 3.48 -1.07
CA HIS A 319 -17.98 2.39 -1.82
C HIS A 319 -19.07 1.63 -1.05
N ASP A 320 -18.94 1.48 0.27
CA ASP A 320 -19.97 0.80 1.09
C ASP A 320 -21.21 1.67 1.24
N ARG A 321 -21.01 2.98 1.50
CA ARG A 321 -22.10 3.96 1.64
C ARG A 321 -22.72 4.32 0.29
N GLY A 322 -21.93 4.28 -0.78
CA GLY A 322 -22.32 4.75 -2.12
C GLY A 322 -22.23 6.27 -2.24
N GLU A 323 -21.27 6.88 -1.54
CA GLU A 323 -20.99 8.32 -1.62
C GLU A 323 -20.65 8.70 -3.06
N LEU A 324 -21.08 9.89 -3.51
CA LEU A 324 -20.82 10.40 -4.87
C LEU A 324 -21.20 9.42 -6.01
N GLY A 325 -22.13 8.50 -5.75
CA GLY A 325 -22.52 7.49 -6.73
C GLY A 325 -21.60 6.27 -6.82
N ALA A 326 -20.67 6.10 -5.88
CA ALA A 326 -19.71 5.00 -5.87
C ALA A 326 -20.39 3.62 -5.93
N PRO A 327 -19.94 2.71 -6.81
CA PRO A 327 -20.54 1.40 -6.95
C PRO A 327 -20.18 0.48 -5.78
N ARG A 328 -21.14 -0.30 -5.27
CA ARG A 328 -20.87 -1.28 -4.21
C ARG A 328 -20.09 -2.49 -4.74
N PRO A 329 -18.87 -2.76 -4.25
CA PRO A 329 -18.02 -3.81 -4.79
C PRO A 329 -18.53 -5.20 -4.39
N ARG A 330 -18.51 -6.14 -5.33
CA ARG A 330 -18.96 -7.53 -5.11
C ARG A 330 -17.82 -8.51 -4.89
N HIS A 331 -16.64 -8.24 -5.46
CA HIS A 331 -15.42 -9.06 -5.35
C HIS A 331 -15.63 -10.58 -5.58
N ASN A 332 -16.51 -10.96 -6.52
CA ASN A 332 -16.87 -12.37 -6.74
C ASN A 332 -15.72 -13.22 -7.33
N THR A 333 -14.77 -12.59 -8.04
CA THR A 333 -13.65 -13.24 -8.73
C THR A 333 -12.43 -13.46 -7.82
N ILE A 334 -12.35 -12.73 -6.71
CA ILE A 334 -11.25 -12.83 -5.74
C ILE A 334 -11.74 -13.43 -4.41
N LYS A 335 -10.83 -14.01 -3.64
CA LYS A 335 -11.16 -14.46 -2.28
C LYS A 335 -11.16 -13.27 -1.32
N ILE A 336 -12.18 -13.16 -0.47
CA ILE A 336 -12.33 -12.07 0.52
C ILE A 336 -11.11 -11.93 1.43
N SER A 337 -10.37 -13.01 1.70
CA SER A 337 -9.12 -12.96 2.47
C SER A 337 -8.05 -12.02 1.90
N HIS A 338 -8.08 -11.69 0.61
CA HIS A 338 -7.13 -10.73 0.04
C HIS A 338 -7.34 -9.32 0.59
N LEU A 339 -8.58 -8.94 0.85
CA LEU A 339 -8.94 -7.63 1.41
C LEU A 339 -8.45 -7.45 2.86
N GLU A 340 -7.91 -8.51 3.48
CA GLU A 340 -7.29 -8.45 4.80
C GLU A 340 -5.77 -8.14 4.73
N TYR A 341 -5.18 -8.10 3.53
CA TYR A 341 -3.73 -7.97 3.33
C TYR A 341 -3.29 -7.12 2.15
N ILE A 342 -4.21 -6.80 1.24
CA ILE A 342 -3.95 -6.02 0.03
C ILE A 342 -4.89 -4.82 0.11
N SER A 343 -4.34 -3.61 -0.03
CA SER A 343 -5.16 -2.39 -0.08
C SER A 343 -6.03 -2.38 -1.33
N CYS A 344 -7.06 -1.54 -1.37
CA CYS A 344 -7.88 -1.40 -2.58
C CYS A 344 -7.00 -1.02 -3.78
N GLN A 345 -6.09 -0.06 -3.57
CA GLN A 345 -5.11 0.39 -4.54
C GLN A 345 -4.18 -0.74 -4.99
N GLY A 346 -3.82 -1.69 -4.11
CA GLY A 346 -2.95 -2.82 -4.47
C GLY A 346 -3.52 -3.68 -5.60
N CYS A 347 -4.85 -3.71 -5.77
CA CYS A 347 -5.49 -4.37 -6.91
C CYS A 347 -5.90 -3.39 -8.01
N HIS A 348 -6.35 -2.19 -7.63
CA HIS A 348 -6.96 -1.22 -8.54
C HIS A 348 -5.98 -0.23 -9.18
N VAL A 349 -4.70 -0.22 -8.79
CA VAL A 349 -3.63 0.53 -9.46
C VAL A 349 -2.61 -0.47 -10.02
N PRO A 350 -2.96 -1.21 -11.08
CA PRO A 350 -2.10 -2.26 -11.60
C PRO A 350 -0.87 -1.71 -12.35
N ASN A 351 -0.94 -0.46 -12.81
CA ASN A 351 0.09 0.22 -13.59
C ASN A 351 0.14 1.72 -13.26
N GLN A 352 1.33 2.30 -13.38
CA GLN A 352 1.56 3.74 -13.38
C GLN A 352 1.36 4.29 -14.80
N THR A 353 0.83 5.50 -14.89
CA THR A 353 0.59 6.19 -16.15
C THR A 353 1.84 6.84 -16.74
N MET A 354 2.81 7.17 -15.89
CA MET A 354 4.06 7.83 -16.20
C MET A 354 5.17 7.22 -15.33
N GLU A 355 6.42 7.34 -15.77
CA GLU A 355 7.56 7.01 -14.91
C GLU A 355 7.78 8.10 -13.87
N ALA A 356 7.97 7.68 -12.62
CA ALA A 356 8.34 8.55 -11.50
C ALA A 356 9.86 8.52 -11.30
N THR A 357 10.39 9.48 -10.54
CA THR A 357 11.77 9.42 -10.03
C THR A 357 11.94 8.13 -9.23
N SER A 358 12.97 7.36 -9.56
CA SER A 358 13.32 6.09 -8.90
C SER A 358 14.67 6.16 -8.20
N VAL A 359 15.53 7.09 -8.62
CA VAL A 359 16.82 7.37 -7.99
C VAL A 359 17.01 8.87 -7.92
N VAL A 360 17.50 9.36 -6.79
CA VAL A 360 18.08 10.69 -6.67
C VAL A 360 19.55 10.51 -6.33
N ASP A 361 20.40 10.95 -7.25
CA ASP A 361 21.85 10.90 -7.11
C ASP A 361 22.39 12.29 -6.85
N VAL A 362 23.22 12.41 -5.81
CA VAL A 362 23.94 13.65 -5.49
C VAL A 362 25.45 13.45 -5.46
N THR A 363 25.96 12.41 -6.11
CA THR A 363 27.37 12.01 -6.02
C THR A 363 28.32 13.08 -6.54
N THR A 364 27.85 13.91 -7.46
CA THR A 364 28.59 15.01 -8.11
C THR A 364 28.47 16.33 -7.35
N GLY A 365 27.58 16.44 -6.37
CA GLY A 365 27.19 17.71 -5.74
C GLY A 365 26.00 18.40 -6.44
N GLU A 366 25.46 17.82 -7.51
CA GLU A 366 24.21 18.25 -8.15
C GLU A 366 23.10 17.23 -7.90
N ILE A 367 21.84 17.66 -7.84
CA ILE A 367 20.70 16.75 -7.70
C ILE A 367 20.29 16.23 -9.08
N ILE A 368 20.56 14.95 -9.33
CA ILE A 368 20.25 14.27 -10.59
C ILE A 368 19.19 13.20 -10.33
N ASP A 369 18.04 13.34 -10.99
CA ASP A 369 16.94 12.38 -10.91
C ASP A 369 17.04 11.37 -12.05
N PHE A 370 16.90 10.07 -11.73
CA PHE A 370 16.72 9.01 -12.72
C PHE A 370 15.36 8.33 -12.53
N THR A 371 14.74 7.95 -13.64
CA THR A 371 13.51 7.13 -13.64
C THR A 371 13.87 5.63 -13.62
N ARG A 372 12.92 4.75 -13.95
CA ARG A 372 13.15 3.31 -13.97
C ARG A 372 14.01 2.87 -15.16
N ASP A 373 13.94 3.62 -16.26
CA ASP A 373 14.91 3.53 -17.35
C ASP A 373 16.14 4.39 -17.02
N MET A 374 17.13 3.76 -16.38
CA MET A 374 18.38 4.42 -15.99
C MET A 374 19.25 4.85 -17.19
N GLU A 375 18.97 4.37 -18.41
CA GLU A 375 19.73 4.69 -19.63
C GLU A 375 19.05 5.77 -20.48
N ASN A 376 17.72 5.87 -20.46
CA ASN A 376 16.97 6.91 -21.17
C ASN A 376 16.12 7.75 -20.21
N VAL A 377 16.58 8.97 -19.92
CA VAL A 377 15.90 9.98 -19.08
C VAL A 377 14.59 10.52 -19.72
N GLN A 378 14.25 10.10 -20.95
CA GLN A 378 13.01 10.55 -21.60
C GLN A 378 11.80 9.80 -21.05
N SER A 379 10.76 10.57 -20.70
CA SER A 379 9.44 10.07 -20.30
C SER A 379 8.98 8.96 -21.25
N THR A 380 9.15 7.70 -20.85
CA THR A 380 8.57 6.61 -21.63
C THR A 380 7.08 6.64 -21.35
N GLU A 381 6.28 6.98 -22.36
CA GLU A 381 4.85 6.66 -22.31
C GLU A 381 4.75 5.14 -22.21
N GLY A 382 4.55 4.65 -20.99
CA GLY A 382 4.61 3.23 -20.69
C GLY A 382 3.79 2.91 -19.46
N SER A 383 2.94 1.90 -19.57
CA SER A 383 2.19 1.31 -18.46
C SER A 383 3.14 0.40 -17.66
N LEU A 384 3.89 0.97 -16.72
CA LEU A 384 4.76 0.19 -15.83
C LEU A 384 4.02 -0.23 -14.57
N PRO A 385 4.05 -1.51 -14.18
CA PRO A 385 3.49 -1.94 -12.90
C PRO A 385 4.22 -1.27 -11.72
N PRO A 386 3.52 -0.69 -10.73
CA PRO A 386 4.15 -0.04 -9.58
C PRO A 386 4.88 -1.05 -8.71
N HIS A 387 5.84 -0.62 -7.91
CA HIS A 387 6.39 -1.51 -6.87
C HIS A 387 5.31 -1.83 -5.84
N LEU A 388 5.40 -3.00 -5.21
CA LEU A 388 4.50 -3.40 -4.15
C LEU A 388 5.27 -3.54 -2.85
N GLN A 389 4.84 -2.85 -1.81
CA GLN A 389 5.46 -2.96 -0.50
C GLN A 389 4.39 -3.16 0.56
N ARG A 390 4.75 -3.91 1.60
CA ARG A 390 3.89 -4.04 2.77
C ARG A 390 4.17 -2.87 3.71
N LEU A 391 3.14 -2.07 3.94
CA LEU A 391 3.13 -0.96 4.88
C LEU A 391 1.99 -1.23 5.87
N ASP A 392 2.31 -1.18 7.16
CA ASP A 392 1.45 -1.69 8.23
C ASP A 392 0.99 -3.15 7.99
N ASP A 393 -0.33 -3.34 7.90
CA ASP A 393 -0.99 -4.63 7.69
C ASP A 393 -1.31 -4.94 6.21
N TYR A 394 -1.13 -3.97 5.30
CA TYR A 394 -1.55 -4.08 3.89
C TYR A 394 -0.39 -3.98 2.92
N ILE A 395 -0.56 -4.59 1.74
CA ILE A 395 0.31 -4.40 0.58
C ILE A 395 -0.27 -3.25 -0.24
N TYR A 396 0.55 -2.23 -0.47
CA TYR A 396 0.23 -1.06 -1.28
C TYR A 396 1.08 -1.02 -2.56
N PRO A 397 0.55 -0.40 -3.62
CA PRO A 397 1.37 0.09 -4.72
C PRO A 397 2.14 1.31 -4.24
N VAL A 398 3.44 1.31 -4.49
CA VAL A 398 4.38 2.34 -4.07
C VAL A 398 5.32 2.70 -5.20
N ASN A 399 5.80 3.92 -5.17
CA ASN A 399 7.04 4.29 -5.81
C ASN A 399 8.17 4.30 -4.76
N LEU A 400 9.33 3.78 -5.12
CA LEU A 400 10.50 3.73 -4.27
C LEU A 400 11.56 4.67 -4.85
N VAL A 401 11.93 5.69 -4.09
CA VAL A 401 12.99 6.62 -4.46
C VAL A 401 14.25 6.22 -3.72
N ASN A 402 15.29 5.79 -4.45
CA ASN A 402 16.58 5.42 -3.89
C ASN A 402 17.51 6.64 -3.91
N GLY A 403 17.92 7.11 -2.75
CA GLY A 403 18.95 8.10 -2.59
C GLY A 403 20.34 7.50 -2.72
N VAL A 404 21.21 8.21 -3.45
CA VAL A 404 22.63 7.94 -3.53
C VAL A 404 23.36 9.19 -3.05
N TRP A 405 23.91 9.11 -1.84
CA TRP A 405 24.30 10.34 -1.14
C TRP A 405 25.46 10.21 -0.15
N TRP A 406 26.01 11.35 0.23
CA TRP A 406 27.16 11.46 1.13
C TRP A 406 26.74 12.05 2.47
N GLY A 407 27.16 11.41 3.55
CA GLY A 407 26.95 11.88 4.91
C GLY A 407 28.25 11.95 5.71
N ASN A 408 28.13 12.34 6.96
CA ASN A 408 29.16 12.22 7.97
C ASN A 408 28.62 11.47 9.17
N ARG A 409 29.38 10.50 9.70
CA ARG A 409 28.99 9.77 10.90
C ARG A 409 29.44 10.54 12.14
N ASN A 410 28.50 10.86 13.01
CA ASN A 410 28.77 11.49 14.29
C ASN A 410 29.22 10.47 15.34
N THR A 411 29.72 10.95 16.48
CA THR A 411 30.22 10.11 17.59
C THR A 411 29.16 9.19 18.20
N ASP A 412 27.87 9.57 18.10
CA ASP A 412 26.72 8.78 18.54
C ASP A 412 26.27 7.72 17.52
N GLY A 413 26.91 7.69 16.34
CA GLY A 413 26.64 6.77 15.25
C GLY A 413 25.58 7.27 14.25
N THR A 414 24.95 8.43 14.49
CA THR A 414 24.02 9.05 13.53
C THR A 414 24.77 9.48 12.26
N ILE A 415 24.09 9.45 11.13
CA ILE A 415 24.64 9.92 9.86
C ILE A 415 23.89 11.21 9.51
N VAL A 416 24.63 12.31 9.41
CA VAL A 416 24.11 13.60 8.95
C VAL A 416 24.45 13.80 7.48
N PRO A 417 23.51 14.27 6.64
CA PRO A 417 23.81 14.59 5.25
C PRO A 417 24.88 15.68 5.12
N LEU A 418 25.76 15.52 4.12
CA LEU A 418 26.67 16.58 3.69
C LEU A 418 25.97 17.52 2.72
N TYR A 419 26.39 18.78 2.72
CA TYR A 419 25.82 19.81 1.86
C TYR A 419 26.32 19.66 0.43
N LEU A 420 25.48 20.00 -0.55
CA LEU A 420 25.80 19.86 -1.98
C LEU A 420 27.11 20.56 -2.36
N THR A 421 27.39 21.73 -1.76
CA THR A 421 28.62 22.50 -1.99
C THR A 421 29.87 21.78 -1.48
N GLU A 422 29.78 21.10 -0.33
CA GLU A 422 30.87 20.27 0.23
C GLU A 422 31.16 19.09 -0.70
N ILE A 423 30.09 18.45 -1.20
CA ILE A 423 30.18 17.31 -2.12
C ILE A 423 30.77 17.75 -3.46
N GLU A 424 30.29 18.85 -4.04
CA GLU A 424 30.77 19.39 -5.31
C GLU A 424 32.27 19.71 -5.23
N ALA A 425 32.71 20.37 -4.15
CA ALA A 425 34.12 20.69 -3.93
C ALA A 425 34.99 19.43 -3.87
N ALA A 426 34.54 18.41 -3.14
CA ALA A 426 35.25 17.14 -3.02
C ALA A 426 35.28 16.37 -4.36
N PHE A 427 34.16 16.35 -5.09
CA PHE A 427 34.04 15.68 -6.38
C PHE A 427 34.94 16.31 -7.43
N ASN A 428 34.93 17.64 -7.55
CA ASN A 428 35.76 18.38 -8.49
C ASN A 428 37.27 18.15 -8.27
N ALA A 429 37.70 17.96 -7.02
CA ALA A 429 39.10 17.65 -6.69
C ALA A 429 39.56 16.28 -7.23
N ILE A 430 38.64 15.35 -7.46
CA ILE A 430 38.96 13.98 -7.89
C ILE A 430 38.30 13.55 -9.21
N ILE A 431 37.61 14.44 -9.92
CA ILE A 431 36.85 14.14 -11.16
C ILE A 431 37.66 13.35 -12.21
N ASN A 432 38.98 13.51 -12.26
CA ASN A 432 39.89 12.80 -13.16
C ASN A 432 40.12 11.32 -12.77
N LYS A 433 39.73 10.92 -11.56
CA LYS A 433 39.78 9.54 -11.05
C LYS A 433 38.43 8.83 -11.19
N ILE A 434 37.35 9.57 -11.46
CA ILE A 434 36.00 9.02 -11.64
C ILE A 434 35.78 8.72 -13.12
N SER A 435 35.35 7.49 -13.39
CA SER A 435 35.02 7.02 -14.73
C SER A 435 33.56 7.32 -15.09
N ASN A 436 33.22 7.28 -16.38
CA ASN A 436 31.83 7.29 -16.86
C ASN A 436 31.54 5.89 -17.39
N ASP A 437 31.31 4.95 -16.49
CA ASP A 437 31.08 3.53 -16.79
C ASP A 437 29.58 3.18 -16.85
N THR A 438 28.72 4.01 -16.27
CA THR A 438 27.25 3.95 -16.28
C THR A 438 26.64 4.23 -17.66
N LYS A 439 27.37 4.91 -18.56
CA LYS A 439 26.97 5.24 -19.96
C LYS A 439 25.70 6.10 -20.09
N ASN A 440 25.20 6.65 -19.00
CA ASN A 440 24.04 7.55 -18.98
C ASN A 440 24.43 9.03 -19.20
N GLY A 441 25.72 9.33 -19.34
CA GLY A 441 26.23 10.67 -19.58
C GLY A 441 26.79 11.37 -18.35
N HIS A 442 26.61 10.80 -17.16
CA HIS A 442 27.09 11.33 -15.89
C HIS A 442 28.31 10.54 -15.37
N ARG A 443 28.96 11.02 -14.30
CA ARG A 443 30.16 10.39 -13.69
C ARG A 443 29.84 10.04 -12.24
N GLU A 444 29.04 9.02 -12.05
CA GLU A 444 28.65 8.53 -10.74
C GLU A 444 29.82 7.86 -10.02
N VAL A 445 29.78 7.87 -8.69
CA VAL A 445 30.77 7.20 -7.86
C VAL A 445 30.26 5.81 -7.48
N ASN A 446 30.91 4.76 -7.97
CA ASN A 446 30.40 3.39 -7.83
C ASN A 446 31.47 2.33 -7.50
N SER A 447 32.64 2.37 -8.14
CA SER A 447 33.70 1.38 -7.87
C SER A 447 34.33 1.59 -6.49
N GLN A 448 34.94 0.54 -5.94
CA GLN A 448 35.59 0.61 -4.63
C GLN A 448 36.69 1.69 -4.60
N GLU A 449 37.47 1.80 -5.66
CA GLU A 449 38.54 2.78 -5.80
C GLU A 449 38.02 4.22 -5.86
N GLU A 450 36.91 4.44 -6.55
CA GLU A 450 36.26 5.76 -6.65
C GLU A 450 35.62 6.16 -5.32
N ILE A 451 34.94 5.23 -4.63
CA ILE A 451 34.37 5.47 -3.30
C ILE A 451 35.46 5.88 -2.32
N ILE A 452 36.57 5.13 -2.26
CA ILE A 452 37.72 5.47 -1.41
C ILE A 452 38.30 6.84 -1.78
N ALA A 453 38.43 7.13 -3.08
CA ALA A 453 38.93 8.44 -3.53
C ALA A 453 38.03 9.59 -3.07
N MET A 454 36.71 9.41 -3.14
CA MET A 454 35.73 10.43 -2.75
C MET A 454 35.67 10.61 -1.24
N LEU A 455 35.65 9.53 -0.46
CA LEU A 455 35.70 9.58 1.01
C LEU A 455 36.95 10.33 1.50
N ASN A 456 38.11 10.04 0.90
CA ASN A 456 39.35 10.78 1.22
C ASN A 456 39.28 12.24 0.79
N SER A 457 38.64 12.55 -0.34
CA SER A 457 38.45 13.93 -0.80
C SER A 457 37.56 14.71 0.17
N LEU A 458 36.43 14.12 0.59
CA LEU A 458 35.52 14.67 1.58
C LEU A 458 36.22 14.89 2.92
N SER A 459 37.02 13.94 3.40
CA SER A 459 37.80 14.14 4.64
C SER A 459 38.73 15.35 4.58
N ASN A 460 39.27 15.69 3.39
CA ASN A 460 40.10 16.88 3.22
C ASN A 460 39.26 18.17 3.15
N VAL A 461 38.12 18.15 2.44
CA VAL A 461 37.22 19.31 2.36
C VAL A 461 36.61 19.65 3.71
N LEU A 462 36.28 18.63 4.50
CA LEU A 462 35.65 18.78 5.81
C LEU A 462 36.66 18.96 6.96
N ALA A 463 37.96 18.97 6.69
CA ALA A 463 38.99 18.97 7.74
C ALA A 463 38.93 20.19 8.68
N GLU A 464 38.40 21.32 8.19
CA GLU A 464 38.22 22.57 8.94
C GLU A 464 36.74 22.91 9.17
N ASN A 465 35.84 21.95 8.93
CA ASN A 465 34.40 22.18 9.07
C ASN A 465 34.02 22.27 10.55
N GLU A 466 33.44 23.40 10.96
CA GLU A 466 33.10 23.65 12.37
C GLU A 466 31.80 22.99 12.83
N ARG A 467 30.90 22.60 11.89
CA ARG A 467 29.62 21.94 12.17
C ARG A 467 29.80 20.51 12.68
N LEU A 468 30.87 19.82 12.29
CA LEU A 468 31.02 18.38 12.51
C LEU A 468 31.92 18.06 13.73
N ASP A 469 31.38 17.32 14.69
CA ASP A 469 32.13 16.87 15.89
C ASP A 469 33.36 16.01 15.54
N ILE A 470 33.21 15.17 14.52
CA ILE A 470 34.25 14.30 13.97
C ILE A 470 34.12 14.25 12.46
N ILE A 471 35.25 14.10 11.77
CA ILE A 471 35.28 13.94 10.31
C ILE A 471 35.37 12.45 10.00
N GLN A 472 34.20 11.86 9.72
CA GLN A 472 34.03 10.47 9.32
C GLN A 472 33.03 10.41 8.16
N PRO A 473 33.43 10.80 6.94
CA PRO A 473 32.55 10.77 5.79
C PRO A 473 32.05 9.35 5.51
N VAL A 474 30.81 9.26 5.08
CA VAL A 474 30.16 8.01 4.70
C VAL A 474 29.47 8.15 3.36
N TYR A 475 29.44 7.07 2.60
CA TYR A 475 28.66 6.96 1.38
C TYR A 475 27.46 6.07 1.63
N VAL A 476 26.27 6.47 1.16
CA VAL A 476 25.03 5.74 1.38
C VAL A 476 24.41 5.40 0.03
N LYS A 477 24.33 4.10 -0.29
CA LYS A 477 23.61 3.59 -1.46
C LYS A 477 23.31 2.09 -1.34
N GLY A 478 22.28 1.61 -2.04
CA GLY A 478 22.11 0.17 -2.27
C GLY A 478 21.72 -0.68 -1.04
N GLY A 479 21.22 -0.07 0.03
CA GLY A 479 21.05 -0.74 1.32
C GLY A 479 22.34 -0.88 2.12
N GLN A 480 23.37 -0.10 1.78
CA GLN A 480 24.69 -0.15 2.41
C GLN A 480 25.20 1.25 2.75
N THR A 481 26.03 1.30 3.79
CA THR A 481 26.87 2.45 4.08
C THR A 481 28.35 2.07 3.94
N TYR A 482 29.12 2.88 3.24
CA TYR A 482 30.55 2.70 3.01
C TYR A 482 31.33 3.78 3.76
N GLU A 483 32.35 3.37 4.51
CA GLU A 483 33.20 4.26 5.28
C GLU A 483 34.64 3.72 5.32
N ILE A 484 35.62 4.57 5.58
CA ILE A 484 37.01 4.15 5.74
C ILE A 484 37.26 3.85 7.23
N ASP A 485 37.81 2.67 7.53
CA ASP A 485 38.17 2.28 8.89
C ASP A 485 39.56 2.79 9.32
N GLU A 486 39.94 2.53 10.58
CA GLU A 486 41.25 2.92 11.13
C GLU A 486 42.45 2.31 10.40
N SER A 487 42.25 1.26 9.59
CA SER A 487 43.28 0.58 8.81
C SER A 487 43.37 1.09 7.37
N GLU A 488 42.64 2.16 7.02
CA GLU A 488 42.49 2.71 5.67
C GLU A 488 41.77 1.77 4.68
N ASP A 489 41.07 0.75 5.20
CA ASP A 489 40.29 -0.18 4.39
C ASP A 489 38.82 0.28 4.28
N LEU A 490 38.16 -0.07 3.17
CA LEU A 490 36.74 0.22 2.97
C LEU A 490 35.87 -0.73 3.78
N LEU A 491 35.18 -0.19 4.78
CA LEU A 491 34.17 -0.89 5.57
C LEU A 491 32.80 -0.73 4.92
N VAL A 492 32.07 -1.85 4.79
CA VAL A 492 30.71 -1.89 4.22
C VAL A 492 29.74 -2.42 5.27
N LEU A 493 28.77 -1.62 5.65
CA LEU A 493 27.75 -1.96 6.65
C LEU A 493 26.37 -1.97 6.00
N GLU A 494 25.42 -2.73 6.55
CA GLU A 494 24.01 -2.61 6.16
C GLU A 494 23.46 -1.26 6.62
N SER A 495 22.79 -0.54 5.72
CA SER A 495 22.07 0.67 6.10
C SER A 495 20.72 0.30 6.73
N ASN A 496 20.25 1.11 7.67
CA ASN A 496 18.94 0.94 8.30
C ASN A 496 17.80 1.55 7.45
N GLY A 497 17.89 1.49 6.11
CA GLY A 497 16.88 2.02 5.19
C GLY A 497 16.84 3.54 5.05
N ILE A 498 17.90 4.24 5.50
CA ILE A 498 18.02 5.72 5.43
C ILE A 498 18.18 6.25 4.00
N GLU A 499 18.44 5.35 3.05
CA GLU A 499 18.66 5.64 1.64
C GLU A 499 17.38 5.60 0.81
N GLN A 500 16.24 5.15 1.34
CA GLN A 500 15.05 4.95 0.52
C GLN A 500 13.84 5.67 1.09
N GLU A 501 13.19 6.47 0.26
CA GLU A 501 11.88 7.03 0.53
C GLU A 501 10.79 6.28 -0.22
N THR A 502 9.65 6.07 0.44
CA THR A 502 8.52 5.32 -0.09
C THR A 502 7.32 6.24 -0.26
N PHE A 503 6.83 6.38 -1.50
CA PHE A 503 5.63 7.15 -1.82
C PHE A 503 4.48 6.22 -2.17
N LEU A 504 3.37 6.35 -1.46
CA LEU A 504 2.14 5.60 -1.76
C LEU A 504 1.53 6.10 -3.06
N ILE A 505 1.15 5.17 -3.94
CA ILE A 505 0.44 5.51 -5.18
C ILE A 505 -1.05 5.37 -4.91
N ALA A 506 -1.69 6.51 -4.65
CA ALA A 506 -3.12 6.58 -4.32
C ALA A 506 -4.03 6.90 -5.51
N HIS A 507 -3.46 7.24 -6.67
CA HIS A 507 -4.16 7.64 -7.90
C HIS A 507 -3.81 6.67 -9.04
N ASN A 508 -4.31 6.92 -10.25
CA ASN A 508 -4.31 5.96 -11.36
C ASN A 508 -5.20 4.74 -11.06
N VAL A 509 -6.28 4.96 -10.30
CA VAL A 509 -7.24 3.92 -9.94
C VAL A 509 -8.03 3.52 -11.17
N LEU A 510 -8.05 2.23 -11.48
CA LEU A 510 -8.77 1.65 -12.60
C LEU A 510 -10.05 0.94 -12.16
N SER A 511 -10.90 0.70 -13.16
CA SER A 511 -12.14 -0.04 -13.01
C SER A 511 -11.91 -1.48 -12.54
N ALA A 512 -12.96 -2.12 -12.01
CA ALA A 512 -12.89 -3.52 -11.57
C ALA A 512 -12.61 -4.53 -12.71
N GLU A 513 -12.79 -4.14 -13.98
CA GLU A 513 -12.50 -4.99 -15.14
C GLU A 513 -11.02 -4.99 -15.52
N GLU A 514 -10.28 -3.96 -15.09
CA GLU A 514 -8.86 -3.76 -15.37
C GLU A 514 -7.96 -4.02 -14.15
N ALA A 515 -8.56 -4.09 -12.96
CA ALA A 515 -7.89 -4.42 -11.72
C ALA A 515 -7.29 -5.84 -11.72
N TYR A 516 -6.24 -6.03 -10.92
CA TYR A 516 -5.69 -7.36 -10.67
C TYR A 516 -6.76 -8.32 -10.14
N GLY A 517 -6.82 -9.53 -10.71
CA GLY A 517 -7.81 -10.55 -10.36
C GLY A 517 -9.07 -10.53 -11.23
N ALA A 518 -9.22 -9.55 -12.11
CA ALA A 518 -10.25 -9.56 -13.17
C ALA A 518 -10.02 -10.71 -14.17
N GLY A 519 -8.76 -10.95 -14.56
CA GLY A 519 -8.34 -12.10 -15.39
C GLY A 519 -8.27 -13.42 -14.62
N GLY A 520 -8.31 -13.35 -13.29
CA GLY A 520 -8.37 -14.47 -12.36
C GLY A 520 -7.11 -14.61 -11.52
N CYS A 521 -6.99 -15.73 -10.78
CA CYS A 521 -5.91 -15.92 -9.82
C CYS A 521 -4.49 -15.82 -10.44
N SER A 522 -4.34 -16.10 -11.74
CA SER A 522 -3.06 -16.08 -12.44
C SER A 522 -2.43 -14.69 -12.52
N ASP A 523 -3.24 -13.62 -12.45
CA ASP A 523 -2.76 -12.25 -12.57
C ASP A 523 -1.70 -11.92 -11.51
N CYS A 524 -1.88 -12.45 -10.29
CA CYS A 524 -0.97 -12.26 -9.16
C CYS A 524 -0.21 -13.53 -8.76
N HIS A 525 -0.72 -14.73 -9.06
CA HIS A 525 -0.11 -15.98 -8.58
C HIS A 525 0.74 -16.70 -9.62
N ASN A 526 0.79 -16.24 -10.87
CA ASN A 526 1.73 -16.78 -11.85
C ASN A 526 3.17 -16.45 -11.39
N PRO A 527 4.11 -17.41 -11.37
CA PRO A 527 5.50 -17.15 -10.95
C PRO A 527 6.27 -16.19 -11.86
N ASN A 528 5.70 -15.81 -13.01
CA ASN A 528 6.20 -14.77 -13.91
C ASN A 528 5.37 -13.48 -13.86
N SER A 529 4.33 -13.40 -13.02
CA SER A 529 3.58 -12.16 -12.81
C SER A 529 4.45 -11.10 -12.14
N HIS A 530 4.06 -9.84 -12.29
CA HIS A 530 4.72 -8.71 -11.65
C HIS A 530 4.89 -8.89 -10.13
N TRP A 531 3.88 -9.42 -9.46
CA TRP A 531 3.87 -9.69 -8.01
C TRP A 531 4.99 -10.62 -7.52
N ILE A 532 5.56 -11.45 -8.41
CA ILE A 532 6.63 -12.39 -8.08
C ILE A 532 7.93 -12.03 -8.81
N ALA A 533 7.88 -11.91 -10.14
CA ALA A 533 9.05 -11.76 -10.99
C ALA A 533 9.37 -10.31 -11.37
N GLY A 534 8.50 -9.35 -11.02
CA GLY A 534 8.75 -7.93 -11.22
C GLY A 534 10.10 -7.53 -10.65
N GLN A 535 10.86 -6.72 -11.36
CA GLN A 535 12.16 -6.24 -10.90
C GLN A 535 11.96 -5.04 -9.98
N VAL A 536 12.70 -5.00 -8.88
CA VAL A 536 12.75 -3.87 -7.94
C VAL A 536 14.21 -3.45 -7.83
N LEU A 537 14.50 -2.18 -8.07
CA LEU A 537 15.86 -1.65 -7.97
C LEU A 537 16.33 -1.75 -6.52
N LYS A 538 17.52 -2.32 -6.31
CA LYS A 538 18.15 -2.42 -4.99
C LYS A 538 19.32 -1.46 -4.88
N ASP A 539 20.21 -1.46 -5.86
CA ASP A 539 21.39 -0.59 -5.91
C ASP A 539 21.43 0.07 -7.29
N PRO A 540 21.30 1.41 -7.37
CA PRO A 540 21.38 2.14 -8.63
C PRO A 540 22.70 1.88 -9.36
N TRP A 541 23.82 1.80 -8.63
CA TRP A 541 25.16 1.78 -9.20
C TRP A 541 25.98 0.64 -8.63
N GLY A 542 25.90 -0.55 -9.24
CA GLY A 542 26.77 -1.67 -8.87
C GLY A 542 28.26 -1.32 -9.01
N PRO A 543 29.18 -2.13 -8.45
CA PRO A 543 30.62 -1.88 -8.55
C PRO A 543 31.18 -1.80 -9.98
N ASP A 544 30.41 -2.24 -10.98
CA ASP A 544 30.70 -2.20 -12.41
C ASP A 544 29.85 -1.15 -13.18
N GLY A 545 29.12 -0.29 -12.46
CA GLY A 545 28.24 0.74 -13.00
C GLY A 545 26.87 0.20 -13.44
N VAL A 546 26.61 -1.10 -13.24
CA VAL A 546 25.36 -1.73 -13.66
C VAL A 546 24.37 -1.78 -12.49
N PRO A 547 23.10 -1.36 -12.68
CA PRO A 547 22.10 -1.42 -11.62
C PRO A 547 21.82 -2.85 -11.14
N VAL A 548 21.70 -3.03 -9.82
CA VAL A 548 21.40 -4.31 -9.19
C VAL A 548 19.93 -4.37 -8.80
N TYR A 549 19.24 -5.42 -9.25
CA TYR A 549 17.82 -5.63 -8.99
C TYR A 549 17.58 -6.82 -8.06
N THR A 550 16.49 -6.74 -7.30
CA THR A 550 15.82 -7.88 -6.66
C THR A 550 14.47 -8.14 -7.32
N THR A 551 13.76 -9.16 -6.84
CA THR A 551 12.41 -9.46 -7.33
C THR A 551 11.33 -8.95 -6.37
N GLN A 552 10.19 -8.58 -6.91
CA GLN A 552 9.00 -8.17 -6.18
C GLN A 552 8.55 -9.25 -5.19
N GLY A 553 8.72 -10.52 -5.57
CA GLY A 553 8.48 -11.66 -4.68
C GLY A 553 9.39 -11.65 -3.46
N ASN A 554 10.68 -11.33 -3.61
CA ASN A 554 11.59 -11.23 -2.47
C ASN A 554 11.18 -10.09 -1.52
N VAL A 555 10.80 -8.92 -2.06
CA VAL A 555 10.31 -7.78 -1.26
C VAL A 555 9.07 -8.16 -0.44
N LEU A 556 8.16 -8.96 -1.02
CA LEU A 556 6.92 -9.41 -0.35
C LEU A 556 7.10 -10.70 0.48
N GLY A 557 8.29 -11.31 0.54
CA GLY A 557 8.51 -12.60 1.19
C GLY A 557 7.85 -13.81 0.47
N LEU A 558 7.62 -13.68 -0.83
CA LEU A 558 7.05 -14.67 -1.75
C LEU A 558 8.16 -15.38 -2.54
N ASN A 559 8.40 -16.65 -2.20
CA ASN A 559 9.37 -17.53 -2.79
C ASN A 559 8.83 -18.09 -4.11
N ARG A 560 9.53 -17.81 -5.20
CA ARG A 560 9.14 -18.20 -6.57
C ARG A 560 8.84 -19.69 -6.72
N THR A 561 9.59 -20.56 -6.04
CA THR A 561 9.40 -22.01 -6.11
C THR A 561 8.09 -22.43 -5.45
N ILE A 562 7.80 -21.92 -4.25
CA ILE A 562 6.53 -22.19 -3.55
C ILE A 562 5.36 -21.64 -4.37
N MET A 563 5.50 -20.44 -4.93
CA MET A 563 4.49 -19.83 -5.80
C MET A 563 4.24 -20.66 -7.07
N SER A 564 5.28 -21.25 -7.66
CA SER A 564 5.13 -22.14 -8.83
C SER A 564 4.29 -23.37 -8.50
N TYR A 565 4.54 -24.02 -7.36
CA TYR A 565 3.71 -25.16 -6.92
C TYR A 565 2.28 -24.75 -6.63
N TYR A 566 2.10 -23.60 -5.97
CA TYR A 566 0.77 -23.07 -5.68
C TYR A 566 -0.01 -22.71 -6.95
N TYR A 567 0.65 -22.13 -7.95
CA TYR A 567 0.08 -21.82 -9.25
C TYR A 567 -0.47 -23.08 -9.95
N ILE A 568 0.33 -24.15 -9.97
CA ILE A 568 -0.12 -25.46 -10.49
C ILE A 568 -1.32 -25.95 -9.67
N TYR A 569 -1.20 -25.95 -8.35
CA TYR A 569 -2.28 -26.36 -7.46
C TYR A 569 -3.57 -25.60 -7.74
N GLN A 570 -3.56 -24.27 -7.84
CA GLN A 570 -4.75 -23.45 -8.09
C GLN A 570 -5.39 -23.75 -9.44
N ASN A 571 -4.60 -23.88 -10.51
CA ASN A 571 -5.10 -24.17 -11.85
C ASN A 571 -5.79 -25.54 -11.94
N PHE A 572 -5.26 -26.53 -11.22
CA PHE A 572 -5.82 -27.88 -11.21
C PHE A 572 -6.73 -28.15 -10.02
N PHE A 573 -6.88 -27.23 -9.06
CA PHE A 573 -7.52 -27.50 -7.77
C PHE A 573 -8.94 -28.00 -7.94
N ARG A 574 -9.75 -27.31 -8.76
CA ARG A 574 -11.14 -27.70 -9.02
C ARG A 574 -11.22 -29.09 -9.64
N THR A 575 -10.32 -29.41 -10.55
CA THR A 575 -10.19 -30.74 -11.16
C THR A 575 -9.78 -31.79 -10.14
N ILE A 576 -8.79 -31.52 -9.30
CA ILE A 576 -8.33 -32.44 -8.23
C ILE A 576 -9.45 -32.69 -7.22
N LEU A 577 -10.15 -31.64 -6.79
CA LEU A 577 -11.30 -31.72 -5.90
C LEU A 577 -12.40 -32.59 -6.52
N PHE A 578 -12.75 -32.32 -7.77
CA PHE A 578 -13.78 -33.06 -8.50
C PHE A 578 -13.39 -34.53 -8.68
N LEU A 579 -12.21 -34.81 -9.24
CA LEU A 579 -11.73 -36.17 -9.47
C LEU A 579 -11.54 -36.95 -8.16
N GLY A 580 -11.07 -36.31 -7.10
CA GLY A 580 -10.93 -36.95 -5.79
C GLY A 580 -12.27 -37.35 -5.19
N ILE A 581 -13.16 -36.38 -4.98
CA ILE A 581 -14.44 -36.60 -4.30
C ILE A 581 -15.41 -37.39 -5.17
N LEU A 582 -15.63 -36.95 -6.43
CA LEU A 582 -16.53 -37.65 -7.34
C LEU A 582 -15.95 -38.99 -7.76
N GLY A 583 -14.64 -39.09 -7.97
CA GLY A 583 -14.00 -40.37 -8.27
C GLY A 583 -14.17 -41.38 -7.14
N ALA A 584 -14.02 -40.96 -5.88
CA ALA A 584 -14.31 -41.80 -4.72
C ALA A 584 -15.80 -42.23 -4.70
N PHE A 585 -16.73 -41.29 -4.93
CA PHE A 585 -18.15 -41.61 -5.00
C PHE A 585 -18.48 -42.59 -6.13
N ILE A 586 -18.04 -42.32 -7.37
CA ILE A 586 -18.23 -43.19 -8.54
C ILE A 586 -17.64 -44.56 -8.25
N PHE A 587 -16.43 -44.63 -7.68
CA PHE A 587 -15.82 -45.88 -7.27
C PHE A 587 -16.74 -46.68 -6.34
N THR A 588 -17.34 -46.05 -5.32
CA THR A 588 -18.28 -46.75 -4.43
C THR A 588 -19.56 -47.23 -5.13
N VAL A 589 -20.08 -46.44 -6.08
CA VAL A 589 -21.27 -46.81 -6.88
C VAL A 589 -20.95 -47.99 -7.81
N VAL A 590 -19.85 -47.91 -8.55
CA VAL A 590 -19.39 -48.99 -9.44
C VAL A 590 -19.13 -50.25 -8.63
N HIS A 591 -18.43 -50.15 -7.49
CA HIS A 591 -18.23 -51.29 -6.60
C HIS A 591 -19.57 -51.90 -6.15
N TYR A 592 -20.55 -51.08 -5.78
CA TYR A 592 -21.89 -51.56 -5.40
C TYR A 592 -22.60 -52.29 -6.54
N LEU A 593 -22.53 -51.77 -7.76
CA LEU A 593 -23.23 -52.36 -8.92
C LEU A 593 -22.54 -53.64 -9.41
N VAL A 594 -21.20 -53.66 -9.42
CA VAL A 594 -20.41 -54.76 -9.97
C VAL A 594 -20.25 -55.90 -8.97
N ILE A 595 -19.93 -55.60 -7.71
CA ILE A 595 -19.66 -56.62 -6.68
C ILE A 595 -20.91 -56.89 -5.84
N GLY A 596 -21.62 -55.84 -5.42
CA GLY A 596 -22.80 -55.94 -4.58
C GLY A 596 -22.51 -55.98 -3.07
N PRO A 597 -23.57 -55.89 -2.23
CA PRO A 597 -23.41 -55.87 -0.77
C PRO A 597 -23.13 -57.26 -0.21
N LYS A 598 -22.25 -57.34 0.80
CA LYS A 598 -21.91 -58.57 1.52
C LYS A 598 -22.66 -58.66 2.84
N GLY A 599 -22.94 -59.89 3.29
CA GLY A 599 -23.51 -60.11 4.63
C GLY A 599 -24.96 -59.62 4.84
N LYS A 600 -25.79 -59.48 3.80
CA LYS A 600 -27.19 -59.01 3.92
C LYS A 600 -28.03 -59.81 4.93
N HIS A 601 -27.78 -61.11 5.04
CA HIS A 601 -28.48 -61.99 5.98
C HIS A 601 -28.04 -61.74 7.43
N LEU A 602 -26.77 -61.39 7.65
CA LEU A 602 -26.19 -61.09 8.98
C LEU A 602 -26.84 -59.85 9.62
N ALA A 603 -27.32 -58.90 8.81
CA ALA A 603 -28.01 -57.69 9.28
C ALA A 603 -29.31 -57.96 10.06
N LYS A 604 -29.92 -59.14 9.86
CA LYS A 604 -31.20 -59.53 10.47
C LYS A 604 -31.03 -60.35 11.76
N LEU A 605 -29.80 -60.72 12.12
CA LEU A 605 -29.51 -61.57 13.27
C LEU A 605 -29.58 -60.79 14.60
N PRO A 606 -29.92 -61.46 15.72
CA PRO A 606 -29.94 -60.83 17.05
C PRO A 606 -28.53 -60.38 17.48
N ARG A 607 -28.43 -59.17 18.05
CA ARG A 607 -27.17 -58.51 18.39
C ARG A 607 -26.86 -58.69 19.88
N ASN A 608 -26.13 -59.74 20.21
CA ASN A 608 -25.88 -60.21 21.58
C ASN A 608 -24.46 -59.92 22.12
N MET A 609 -23.50 -59.56 21.26
CA MET A 609 -22.12 -59.28 21.66
C MET A 609 -21.82 -57.78 21.64
N THR A 610 -21.07 -57.27 22.61
CA THR A 610 -20.65 -55.86 22.65
C THR A 610 -19.37 -55.69 21.85
N ARG A 611 -19.41 -54.89 20.77
CA ARG A 611 -18.27 -54.59 19.91
C ARG A 611 -17.61 -53.25 20.22
N TYR A 612 -18.40 -52.20 20.43
CA TYR A 612 -17.89 -50.87 20.79
C TYR A 612 -18.50 -50.39 22.10
N SER A 613 -17.64 -49.90 22.97
CA SER A 613 -17.98 -49.22 24.21
C SER A 613 -18.69 -47.88 23.95
N PRO A 614 -19.42 -47.31 24.95
CA PRO A 614 -19.97 -45.97 24.83
C PRO A 614 -18.93 -44.90 24.49
N LEU A 615 -17.71 -45.00 25.04
CA LEU A 615 -16.62 -44.05 24.78
C LEU A 615 -16.22 -44.05 23.30
N GLU A 616 -15.99 -45.23 22.72
CA GLU A 616 -15.65 -45.38 21.29
C GLU A 616 -16.73 -44.79 20.38
N ARG A 617 -18.00 -45.03 20.74
CA ARG A 617 -19.14 -44.53 19.96
C ARG A 617 -19.25 -43.01 20.05
N VAL A 618 -19.13 -42.43 21.24
CA VAL A 618 -19.17 -40.97 21.44
C VAL A 618 -18.00 -40.30 20.73
N SER A 619 -16.78 -40.82 20.88
CA SER A 619 -15.59 -40.32 20.16
C SER A 619 -15.79 -40.37 18.65
N HIS A 620 -16.39 -41.44 18.12
CA HIS A 620 -16.74 -41.53 16.70
C HIS A 620 -17.76 -40.48 16.28
N PHE A 621 -18.88 -40.33 17.01
CA PHE A 621 -19.95 -39.39 16.65
C PHE A 621 -19.47 -37.94 16.68
N ILE A 622 -18.68 -37.54 17.69
CA ILE A 622 -18.12 -36.19 17.77
C ILE A 622 -17.21 -35.94 16.58
N ARG A 623 -16.29 -36.87 16.29
CA ARG A 623 -15.38 -36.75 15.13
C ARG A 623 -16.13 -36.72 13.81
N MET A 624 -17.15 -37.55 13.64
CA MET A 624 -17.98 -37.61 12.42
C MET A 624 -18.75 -36.30 12.22
N GLY A 625 -19.37 -35.76 13.28
CA GLY A 625 -20.10 -34.50 13.24
C GLY A 625 -19.20 -33.32 12.91
N SER A 626 -18.08 -33.16 13.62
CA SER A 626 -17.11 -32.08 13.37
C SER A 626 -16.52 -32.16 11.97
N THR A 627 -16.10 -33.36 11.52
CA THR A 627 -15.58 -33.58 10.16
C THR A 627 -16.61 -33.20 9.11
N THR A 628 -17.88 -33.61 9.26
CA THR A 628 -18.93 -33.32 8.27
C THR A 628 -19.18 -31.83 8.12
N LEU A 629 -19.25 -31.09 9.23
CA LEU A 629 -19.45 -29.64 9.20
C LEU A 629 -18.20 -28.90 8.67
N LEU A 630 -16.99 -29.39 8.96
CA LEU A 630 -15.74 -28.89 8.38
C LEU A 630 -15.67 -29.09 6.87
N ILE A 631 -16.19 -30.21 6.35
CA ILE A 631 -16.25 -30.45 4.91
C ILE A 631 -17.15 -29.41 4.24
N ILE A 632 -18.33 -29.14 4.80
CA ILE A 632 -19.28 -28.16 4.25
C ILE A 632 -18.65 -26.76 4.22
N THR A 633 -18.14 -26.31 5.37
CA THR A 633 -17.52 -24.98 5.50
C THR A 633 -16.24 -24.87 4.66
N GLY A 634 -15.41 -25.91 4.65
CA GLY A 634 -14.18 -25.97 3.86
C GLY A 634 -14.41 -25.91 2.35
N ILE A 635 -15.43 -26.60 1.83
CA ILE A 635 -15.84 -26.48 0.42
C ILE A 635 -16.31 -25.05 0.11
N GLY A 636 -17.04 -24.42 1.03
CA GLY A 636 -17.42 -23.01 0.93
C GLY A 636 -16.23 -22.09 0.67
N PHE A 637 -15.17 -22.21 1.48
CA PHE A 637 -13.94 -21.42 1.32
C PHE A 637 -13.14 -21.82 0.07
N ALA A 638 -13.03 -23.11 -0.20
CA ALA A 638 -12.24 -23.64 -1.30
C ALA A 638 -12.75 -23.18 -2.67
N LEU A 639 -14.08 -23.06 -2.82
CA LEU A 639 -14.73 -22.68 -4.08
C LEU A 639 -15.17 -21.22 -4.14
N ASN A 640 -14.92 -20.43 -3.08
CA ASN A 640 -15.48 -19.09 -2.89
C ASN A 640 -17.03 -19.06 -3.01
N ALA A 641 -17.68 -20.11 -2.50
CA ALA A 641 -19.12 -20.31 -2.66
C ALA A 641 -19.90 -19.51 -1.61
N MET A 642 -20.12 -18.22 -1.87
CA MET A 642 -20.79 -17.31 -0.93
C MET A 642 -22.16 -17.81 -0.46
N GLY A 643 -22.91 -18.55 -1.28
CA GLY A 643 -24.16 -19.18 -0.86
C GLY A 643 -23.98 -20.15 0.33
N ILE A 644 -22.90 -20.94 0.35
CA ILE A 644 -22.58 -21.84 1.47
C ILE A 644 -22.09 -21.04 2.68
N LEU A 645 -21.23 -20.04 2.46
CA LEU A 645 -20.69 -19.22 3.55
C LEU A 645 -21.78 -18.39 4.24
N ASN A 646 -22.79 -17.93 3.49
CA ASN A 646 -23.92 -17.19 4.03
C ASN A 646 -24.81 -18.05 4.95
N LEU A 647 -24.85 -19.38 4.79
CA LEU A 647 -25.50 -20.27 5.76
C LEU A 647 -24.85 -20.20 7.15
N GLY A 648 -23.55 -19.90 7.20
CA GLY A 648 -22.79 -19.67 8.43
C GLY A 648 -22.82 -18.23 8.93
N GLY A 649 -23.63 -17.35 8.34
CA GLY A 649 -23.70 -15.93 8.69
C GLY A 649 -22.77 -15.02 7.88
N GLY A 650 -22.18 -15.51 6.78
CA GLY A 650 -21.24 -14.76 5.93
C GLY A 650 -19.79 -15.21 6.13
N TYR A 651 -18.86 -14.60 5.40
CA TYR A 651 -17.45 -15.02 5.35
C TYR A 651 -16.80 -15.11 6.74
N TYR A 652 -16.85 -14.03 7.53
CA TYR A 652 -16.21 -13.95 8.84
C TYR A 652 -16.83 -14.91 9.85
N SER A 653 -18.16 -15.00 9.90
CA SER A 653 -18.87 -15.91 10.80
C SER A 653 -18.62 -17.38 10.44
N ALA A 654 -18.68 -17.74 9.15
CA ALA A 654 -18.35 -19.08 8.67
C ALA A 654 -16.89 -19.46 9.00
N ARG A 655 -15.96 -18.49 8.99
CA ARG A 655 -14.56 -18.71 9.32
C ARG A 655 -14.39 -19.02 10.79
N THR A 656 -15.04 -18.25 11.67
CA THR A 656 -15.07 -18.53 13.11
C THR A 656 -15.63 -19.92 13.39
N ILE A 657 -16.75 -20.30 12.75
CA ILE A 657 -17.34 -21.64 12.88
C ILE A 657 -16.36 -22.72 12.43
N HIS A 658 -15.70 -22.53 11.28
CA HIS A 658 -14.71 -23.49 10.76
C HIS A 658 -13.55 -23.68 11.75
N ILE A 659 -13.03 -22.60 12.34
CA ILE A 659 -11.95 -22.65 13.33
C ILE A 659 -12.39 -23.42 14.59
N LEU A 660 -13.57 -23.10 15.14
CA LEU A 660 -14.09 -23.77 16.35
C LEU A 660 -14.32 -25.27 16.11
N LEU A 661 -14.88 -25.63 14.95
CA LEU A 661 -15.04 -27.03 14.55
C LEU A 661 -13.68 -27.70 14.31
N GLY A 662 -12.69 -26.97 13.82
CA GLY A 662 -11.31 -27.43 13.65
C GLY A 662 -10.66 -27.82 14.98
N VAL A 663 -10.80 -26.98 16.01
CA VAL A 663 -10.33 -27.30 17.37
C VAL A 663 -11.03 -28.56 17.91
N LEU A 664 -12.35 -28.65 17.74
CA LEU A 664 -13.11 -29.84 18.14
C LEU A 664 -12.67 -31.10 17.36
N PHE A 665 -12.37 -30.97 16.07
CA PHE A 665 -11.85 -32.03 15.23
C PHE A 665 -10.46 -32.50 15.67
N ILE A 666 -9.57 -31.59 16.07
CA ILE A 666 -8.25 -31.94 16.60
C ILE A 666 -8.39 -32.76 17.88
N ILE A 667 -9.17 -32.25 18.86
CA ILE A 667 -9.38 -32.92 20.15
C ILE A 667 -10.01 -34.30 19.94
N SER A 668 -11.06 -34.38 19.12
CA SER A 668 -11.73 -35.65 18.84
C SER A 668 -10.88 -36.62 18.03
N SER A 669 -10.01 -36.15 17.14
CA SER A 669 -9.05 -36.99 16.41
C SER A 669 -7.97 -37.56 17.32
N LEU A 670 -7.45 -36.76 18.26
CA LEU A 670 -6.50 -37.23 19.27
C LEU A 670 -7.14 -38.27 20.21
N SER A 671 -8.36 -38.01 20.70
CA SER A 671 -9.13 -38.96 21.50
C SER A 671 -9.37 -40.27 20.77
N ALA A 672 -9.87 -40.20 19.52
CA ALA A 672 -10.08 -41.36 18.66
C ALA A 672 -8.79 -42.18 18.45
N SER A 673 -7.67 -41.49 18.20
CA SER A 673 -6.38 -42.12 17.98
C SER A 673 -5.93 -42.86 19.25
N ALA A 674 -6.05 -42.24 20.43
CA ALA A 674 -5.69 -42.87 21.69
C ALA A 674 -6.58 -44.10 22.01
N VAL A 675 -7.90 -43.99 21.83
CA VAL A 675 -8.86 -45.06 22.14
C VAL A 675 -8.61 -46.30 21.27
N TRP A 676 -8.34 -46.12 19.97
CA TRP A 676 -8.24 -47.22 19.02
C TRP A 676 -6.81 -47.68 18.70
N TYR A 677 -5.78 -47.04 19.26
CA TYR A 677 -4.37 -47.29 18.95
C TYR A 677 -4.00 -48.77 19.01
N LYS A 678 -4.33 -49.45 20.11
CA LYS A 678 -3.99 -50.87 20.31
C LYS A 678 -4.68 -51.78 19.28
N ASN A 679 -5.93 -51.47 18.93
CA ASN A 679 -6.71 -52.23 17.97
C ASN A 679 -6.25 -52.01 16.52
N ALA A 680 -5.61 -50.88 16.24
CA ALA A 680 -5.16 -50.47 14.91
C ALA A 680 -3.72 -50.90 14.54
N LEU A 681 -3.00 -51.56 15.45
CA LEU A 681 -1.66 -52.08 15.17
C LEU A 681 -1.69 -53.11 14.03
N ILE A 682 -0.79 -52.94 13.07
CA ILE A 682 -0.59 -53.90 11.98
C ILE A 682 0.02 -55.17 12.58
N LYS A 683 -0.61 -56.31 12.30
CA LYS A 683 -0.21 -57.65 12.76
C LYS A 683 0.23 -58.50 11.57
N SER A 684 0.99 -59.55 11.81
CA SER A 684 1.52 -60.44 10.76
C SER A 684 0.44 -61.04 9.87
N TYR A 685 -0.75 -61.34 10.42
CA TYR A 685 -1.88 -61.88 9.64
C TYR A 685 -2.48 -60.89 8.63
N ASP A 686 -2.24 -59.58 8.78
CA ASP A 686 -2.78 -58.57 7.85
C ASP A 686 -2.20 -58.74 6.44
N ILE A 687 -1.01 -59.35 6.30
CA ILE A 687 -0.39 -59.67 5.01
C ILE A 687 -1.30 -60.59 4.17
N GLU A 688 -1.95 -61.57 4.80
CA GLU A 688 -2.88 -62.47 4.11
C GLU A 688 -4.17 -61.76 3.71
N TRP A 689 -4.60 -60.77 4.50
CA TRP A 689 -5.71 -59.90 4.12
C TRP A 689 -5.36 -59.08 2.87
N PHE A 690 -4.13 -58.54 2.80
CA PHE A 690 -3.66 -57.77 1.64
C PHE A 690 -3.59 -58.59 0.35
N LYS A 691 -3.06 -59.82 0.42
CA LYS A 691 -3.00 -60.74 -0.74
C LYS A 691 -4.37 -61.01 -1.35
N LYS A 692 -5.42 -60.96 -0.53
CA LYS A 692 -6.82 -61.20 -0.92
C LYS A 692 -7.61 -59.90 -1.13
N PHE A 693 -6.99 -58.72 -0.96
CA PHE A 693 -7.65 -57.41 -0.95
C PHE A 693 -8.89 -57.35 -0.04
N GLY A 694 -8.84 -58.04 1.10
CA GLY A 694 -9.96 -58.18 2.02
C GLY A 694 -11.18 -58.90 1.44
N GLY A 695 -11.04 -59.53 0.28
CA GLY A 695 -12.15 -60.10 -0.48
C GLY A 695 -13.09 -59.04 -1.08
N TYR A 696 -12.77 -57.73 -1.04
CA TYR A 696 -13.71 -56.69 -1.48
C TYR A 696 -13.99 -56.71 -2.98
N PHE A 697 -13.03 -57.14 -3.82
CA PHE A 697 -13.18 -57.11 -5.28
C PHE A 697 -13.67 -58.41 -5.91
N THR A 698 -14.22 -59.33 -5.10
CA THR A 698 -14.83 -60.57 -5.58
C THR A 698 -16.25 -60.72 -5.08
N LYS A 699 -17.14 -61.26 -5.93
CA LYS A 699 -18.51 -61.62 -5.54
C LYS A 699 -18.57 -62.80 -4.57
N GLN A 700 -17.54 -63.65 -4.59
CA GLN A 700 -17.47 -64.80 -3.70
C GLN A 700 -17.16 -64.36 -2.27
N GLU A 701 -17.77 -65.04 -1.29
CA GLU A 701 -17.40 -64.86 0.11
C GLU A 701 -16.01 -65.44 0.33
N CYS A 702 -15.11 -64.60 0.84
CA CYS A 702 -13.72 -64.97 1.09
C CYS A 702 -13.40 -64.70 2.55
N HIS A 703 -13.11 -65.75 3.30
CA HIS A 703 -12.66 -65.61 4.67
C HIS A 703 -11.20 -65.11 4.69
N VAL A 704 -11.02 -63.97 5.35
CA VAL A 704 -9.75 -63.29 5.56
C VAL A 704 -9.51 -63.12 7.06
N PRO A 705 -8.27 -63.28 7.54
CA PRO A 705 -7.97 -63.07 8.95
C PRO A 705 -8.23 -61.62 9.35
N ALA A 706 -8.87 -61.43 10.49
CA ALA A 706 -9.20 -60.12 11.02
C ALA A 706 -9.46 -60.21 12.53
N GLY A 707 -8.68 -59.46 13.31
CA GLY A 707 -8.95 -59.22 14.73
C GLY A 707 -10.01 -58.15 14.93
N HIS A 708 -9.95 -57.39 16.03
CA HIS A 708 -10.92 -56.33 16.32
C HIS A 708 -11.15 -55.37 15.14
N PHE A 709 -10.07 -54.97 14.44
CA PHE A 709 -10.12 -54.34 13.13
C PHE A 709 -9.48 -55.23 12.05
N ASN A 710 -10.07 -55.20 10.86
CA ASN A 710 -9.44 -55.80 9.67
C ASN A 710 -8.36 -54.88 9.10
N ALA A 711 -7.49 -55.40 8.23
CA ALA A 711 -6.36 -54.60 7.71
C ALA A 711 -6.81 -53.33 6.98
N GLY A 712 -7.93 -53.35 6.25
CA GLY A 712 -8.51 -52.16 5.62
C GLY A 712 -8.92 -51.06 6.62
N GLN A 713 -9.53 -51.44 7.74
CA GLN A 713 -9.86 -50.53 8.84
C GLN A 713 -8.60 -49.97 9.51
N LYS A 714 -7.53 -50.77 9.66
CA LYS A 714 -6.24 -50.32 10.19
C LYS A 714 -5.57 -49.30 9.26
N ILE A 715 -5.60 -49.53 7.95
CA ILE A 715 -5.10 -48.56 6.95
C ILE A 715 -5.87 -47.25 7.06
N PHE A 716 -7.20 -47.30 7.12
CA PHE A 716 -8.02 -46.11 7.27
C PHE A 716 -7.71 -45.36 8.56
N TYR A 717 -7.49 -46.07 9.67
CA TYR A 717 -7.04 -45.47 10.93
C TYR A 717 -5.74 -44.68 10.74
N TRP A 718 -4.71 -45.28 10.15
CA TRP A 718 -3.41 -44.61 9.97
C TRP A 718 -3.45 -43.47 8.97
N ILE A 719 -4.08 -43.67 7.80
CA ILE A 719 -4.25 -42.60 6.79
C ILE A 719 -5.03 -41.43 7.38
N SER A 720 -6.17 -41.70 8.01
CA SER A 720 -6.99 -40.64 8.58
C SER A 720 -6.29 -39.93 9.74
N GLY A 721 -5.50 -40.64 10.56
CA GLY A 721 -4.70 -40.06 11.63
C GLY A 721 -3.61 -39.13 11.12
N ILE A 722 -2.82 -39.57 10.11
CA ILE A 722 -1.76 -38.75 9.50
C ILE A 722 -2.37 -37.51 8.83
N LEU A 723 -3.45 -37.67 8.06
CA LEU A 723 -4.13 -36.55 7.42
C LEU A 723 -4.75 -35.59 8.45
N SER A 724 -5.29 -36.09 9.57
CA SER A 724 -5.76 -35.26 10.68
C SER A 724 -4.63 -34.43 11.28
N VAL A 725 -3.43 -35.00 11.47
CA VAL A 725 -2.26 -34.26 11.95
C VAL A 725 -1.83 -33.19 10.95
N LEU A 726 -1.75 -33.51 9.66
CA LEU A 726 -1.41 -32.54 8.62
C LEU A 726 -2.41 -31.38 8.58
N LEU A 727 -3.71 -31.67 8.63
CA LEU A 727 -4.77 -30.66 8.69
C LEU A 727 -4.72 -29.83 9.97
N ALA A 728 -4.37 -30.44 11.11
CA ALA A 728 -4.21 -29.74 12.37
C ALA A 728 -3.05 -28.75 12.32
N VAL A 729 -1.86 -29.21 11.90
CA VAL A 729 -0.66 -28.38 11.80
C VAL A 729 -0.90 -27.23 10.83
N THR A 730 -1.33 -27.54 9.60
CA THR A 730 -1.59 -26.51 8.59
C THR A 730 -2.74 -25.58 8.98
N GLY A 731 -3.79 -26.10 9.61
CA GLY A 731 -4.92 -25.29 10.08
C GLY A 731 -4.51 -24.30 11.17
N VAL A 732 -3.69 -24.74 12.14
CA VAL A 732 -3.13 -23.85 13.17
C VAL A 732 -2.20 -22.81 12.55
N THR A 733 -1.35 -23.19 11.59
CA THR A 733 -0.52 -22.24 10.84
C THR A 733 -1.36 -21.15 10.16
N LEU A 734 -2.48 -21.52 9.53
CA LEU A 734 -3.40 -20.59 8.89
C LEU A 734 -4.17 -19.71 9.89
N ILE A 735 -4.39 -20.17 11.12
CA ILE A 735 -4.96 -19.37 12.21
C ILE A 735 -3.94 -18.32 12.69
N LEU A 736 -2.67 -18.71 12.83
CA LEU A 736 -1.56 -17.85 13.31
C LEU A 736 -1.00 -16.88 12.26
N ARG A 737 -1.69 -16.69 11.15
CA ARG A 737 -1.30 -15.86 10.00
C ARG A 737 -1.01 -14.37 10.30
N GLY A 738 -1.36 -13.85 11.47
CA GLY A 738 -0.93 -12.51 11.90
C GLY A 738 0.57 -12.45 12.24
N ASN A 739 1.12 -13.57 12.76
CA ASN A 739 2.51 -13.69 13.20
C ASN A 739 3.40 -14.42 12.18
N LEU A 740 2.80 -15.14 11.22
CA LEU A 740 3.50 -15.88 10.17
C LEU A 740 3.22 -15.21 8.83
N ARG A 741 4.26 -14.82 8.09
CA ARG A 741 4.14 -14.04 6.84
C ARG A 741 4.79 -14.75 5.65
N GLY A 742 4.41 -14.32 4.45
CA GLY A 742 4.99 -14.78 3.19
C GLY A 742 4.61 -16.21 2.78
N SER A 743 5.53 -16.84 2.06
CA SER A 743 5.33 -18.11 1.34
C SER A 743 4.81 -19.28 2.18
N TRP A 744 5.10 -19.31 3.47
CA TRP A 744 4.70 -20.40 4.36
C TRP A 744 3.19 -20.53 4.50
N LEU A 745 2.44 -19.42 4.48
CA LEU A 745 0.98 -19.45 4.53
C LEU A 745 0.39 -20.08 3.27
N ILE A 746 0.97 -19.76 2.11
CA ILE A 746 0.55 -20.28 0.80
C ILE A 746 0.84 -21.78 0.72
N PHE A 747 2.00 -22.20 1.21
CA PHE A 747 2.35 -23.60 1.33
C PHE A 747 1.39 -24.35 2.27
N ALA A 748 1.13 -23.82 3.47
CA ALA A 748 0.20 -24.43 4.42
C ALA A 748 -1.22 -24.56 3.84
N ALA A 749 -1.72 -23.54 3.14
CA ALA A 749 -3.01 -23.57 2.46
C ALA A 749 -3.08 -24.68 1.39
N THR A 750 -2.01 -24.87 0.62
CA THR A 750 -1.90 -25.94 -0.39
C THR A 750 -2.01 -27.31 0.24
N ILE A 751 -1.21 -27.56 1.27
CA ILE A 751 -1.17 -28.86 1.97
C ILE A 751 -2.49 -29.11 2.72
N HIS A 752 -3.09 -28.08 3.32
CA HIS A 752 -4.39 -28.18 3.96
C HIS A 752 -5.48 -28.62 2.97
N GLY A 753 -5.53 -27.95 1.81
CA GLY A 753 -6.48 -28.26 0.75
C GLY A 753 -6.32 -29.69 0.21
N LEU A 754 -5.10 -30.10 -0.16
CA LEU A 754 -4.84 -31.46 -0.66
C LEU A 754 -5.16 -32.54 0.39
N SER A 755 -4.74 -32.32 1.65
CA SER A 755 -5.00 -33.25 2.75
C SER A 755 -6.49 -33.40 3.01
N SER A 756 -7.26 -32.32 2.88
CA SER A 756 -8.71 -32.34 3.05
C SER A 756 -9.40 -33.19 1.98
N ILE A 757 -8.97 -33.07 0.71
CA ILE A 757 -9.53 -33.86 -0.40
C ILE A 757 -9.29 -35.35 -0.20
N LEU A 758 -8.07 -35.71 0.21
CA LEU A 758 -7.70 -37.10 0.51
C LEU A 758 -8.52 -37.65 1.68
N LEU A 759 -8.68 -36.87 2.75
CA LEU A 759 -9.46 -37.28 3.92
C LEU A 759 -10.94 -37.45 3.56
N ILE A 760 -11.52 -36.52 2.81
CA ILE A 760 -12.91 -36.60 2.34
C ILE A 760 -13.12 -37.88 1.51
N SER A 761 -12.22 -38.13 0.55
CA SER A 761 -12.27 -39.31 -0.32
C SER A 761 -12.21 -40.61 0.51
N ALA A 762 -11.32 -40.68 1.50
CA ALA A 762 -11.21 -41.81 2.41
C ALA A 762 -12.47 -41.97 3.28
N VAL A 763 -13.05 -40.87 3.77
CA VAL A 763 -14.29 -40.88 4.57
C VAL A 763 -15.48 -41.36 3.74
N ILE A 764 -15.59 -40.99 2.47
CA ILE A 764 -16.64 -41.50 1.56
C ILE A 764 -16.56 -43.02 1.43
N VAL A 765 -15.35 -43.55 1.15
CA VAL A 765 -15.12 -44.99 1.04
C VAL A 765 -15.39 -45.69 2.37
N HIS A 766 -14.96 -45.10 3.49
CA HIS A 766 -15.23 -45.63 4.83
C HIS A 766 -16.74 -45.68 5.14
N ALA A 767 -17.46 -44.60 4.90
CA ALA A 767 -18.91 -44.53 5.11
C ALA A 767 -19.65 -45.55 4.24
N TYR A 768 -19.25 -45.71 2.98
CA TYR A 768 -19.79 -46.71 2.07
C TYR A 768 -19.56 -48.14 2.60
N LEU A 769 -18.33 -48.48 2.99
CA LEU A 769 -17.99 -49.79 3.52
C LEU A 769 -18.71 -50.11 4.84
N GLY A 770 -18.91 -49.10 5.69
CA GLY A 770 -19.61 -49.23 6.98
C GLY A 770 -21.14 -49.27 6.88
N SER A 771 -21.73 -48.96 5.72
CA SER A 771 -23.18 -48.85 5.54
C SER A 771 -23.72 -49.69 4.38
N ALA A 772 -23.48 -49.28 3.13
CA ALA A 772 -24.09 -49.85 1.94
C ALA A 772 -23.40 -51.15 1.49
N ALA A 773 -22.07 -51.23 1.61
CA ALA A 773 -21.33 -52.42 1.21
C ALA A 773 -21.54 -53.60 2.18
N ASN A 774 -21.71 -53.30 3.49
CA ASN A 774 -21.97 -54.28 4.54
C ASN A 774 -23.23 -53.89 5.33
N PRO A 775 -24.44 -54.17 4.80
CA PRO A 775 -25.70 -53.72 5.39
C PRO A 775 -25.84 -54.11 6.86
N GLY A 776 -26.35 -53.18 7.68
CA GLY A 776 -26.55 -53.38 9.12
C GLY A 776 -25.33 -53.09 10.01
N THR A 777 -24.14 -52.89 9.42
CA THR A 777 -22.90 -52.58 10.18
C THR A 777 -22.96 -51.20 10.84
N TRP A 778 -23.59 -50.20 10.22
CA TRP A 778 -23.73 -48.84 10.79
C TRP A 778 -24.41 -48.83 12.17
N ARG A 779 -25.30 -49.79 12.46
CA ARG A 779 -25.98 -49.91 13.75
C ARG A 779 -25.01 -50.13 14.91
N VAL A 780 -23.81 -50.64 14.65
CA VAL A 780 -22.76 -50.84 15.67
C VAL A 780 -22.37 -49.50 16.29
N LEU A 781 -22.48 -48.39 15.55
CA LEU A 781 -22.27 -47.05 16.09
C LEU A 781 -23.42 -46.62 17.02
N VAL A 782 -24.65 -47.13 16.80
CA VAL A 782 -25.87 -46.73 17.53
C VAL A 782 -26.12 -47.55 18.80
N ASP A 783 -25.86 -48.85 18.79
CA ASP A 783 -26.09 -49.72 19.95
C ASP A 783 -24.81 -50.36 20.50
N GLY A 784 -23.70 -50.31 19.77
CA GLY A 784 -22.43 -50.92 20.16
C GLY A 784 -22.39 -52.44 19.98
N LYS A 785 -23.45 -53.09 19.48
CA LYS A 785 -23.61 -54.55 19.53
C LYS A 785 -23.46 -55.22 18.17
N VAL A 786 -23.14 -56.52 18.12
CA VAL A 786 -23.11 -57.36 16.91
C VAL A 786 -23.64 -58.76 17.23
N SER A 787 -24.05 -59.53 16.20
CA SER A 787 -24.35 -60.95 16.36
C SER A 787 -23.07 -61.78 16.30
N GLU A 788 -23.02 -62.91 17.00
CA GLU A 788 -21.89 -63.86 16.96
C GLU A 788 -21.49 -64.28 15.53
N GLU A 789 -22.45 -64.63 14.69
CA GLU A 789 -22.20 -65.02 13.30
C GLU A 789 -21.59 -63.88 12.46
N TRP A 790 -21.99 -62.63 12.73
CA TRP A 790 -21.37 -61.46 12.10
C TRP A 790 -19.91 -61.31 12.51
N CYS A 791 -19.59 -61.57 13.79
CA CYS A 791 -18.22 -61.54 14.30
C CYS A 791 -17.37 -62.64 13.66
N LYS A 792 -17.84 -63.89 13.65
CA LYS A 792 -17.12 -65.00 12.98
C LYS A 792 -16.89 -64.74 11.50
N HIS A 793 -17.86 -64.11 10.81
CA HIS A 793 -17.76 -63.83 9.39
C HIS A 793 -16.74 -62.72 9.06
N HIS A 794 -16.78 -61.59 9.78
CA HIS A 794 -15.98 -60.41 9.45
C HIS A 794 -14.69 -60.26 10.27
N HIS A 795 -14.64 -60.88 11.45
CA HIS A 795 -13.62 -60.72 12.48
C HIS A 795 -13.33 -62.05 13.20
N PRO A 796 -12.92 -63.10 12.45
CA PRO A 796 -12.76 -64.46 12.99
C PRO A 796 -11.70 -64.56 14.10
N ASP A 797 -10.73 -63.65 14.14
CA ASP A 797 -9.62 -63.64 15.09
C ASP A 797 -9.77 -62.56 16.17
N ALA A 798 -10.99 -62.03 16.36
CA ALA A 798 -11.27 -60.99 17.35
C ALA A 798 -11.62 -61.60 18.71
N ASP A 799 -10.88 -61.21 19.74
CA ASP A 799 -11.27 -61.42 21.13
C ASP A 799 -12.39 -60.43 21.48
N ILE A 800 -13.65 -60.89 21.49
CA ILE A 800 -14.82 -60.08 21.87
C ILE A 800 -15.53 -60.75 23.05
N GLU A 801 -15.77 -60.00 24.12
CA GLU A 801 -16.47 -60.47 25.32
C GLU A 801 -17.98 -60.67 25.07
N TYR A 802 -18.52 -61.77 25.59
CA TYR A 802 -19.96 -62.03 25.61
C TYR A 802 -20.63 -61.14 26.66
N ASN A 803 -21.81 -60.58 26.36
CA ASN A 803 -22.67 -60.06 27.42
C ASN A 803 -23.21 -61.26 28.21
N ASP A 804 -22.69 -61.47 29.41
CA ASP A 804 -23.36 -62.28 30.43
C ASP A 804 -24.61 -61.53 30.94
N GLU A 805 -25.64 -61.43 30.09
CA GLU A 805 -27.01 -61.17 30.54
C GLU A 805 -27.78 -62.50 30.55
N LYS A 806 -27.29 -63.43 31.36
CA LYS A 806 -28.10 -64.45 32.03
C LYS A 806 -27.57 -64.67 33.45
N LYS A 807 -27.93 -63.74 34.34
CA LYS A 807 -28.31 -64.08 35.72
C LYS A 807 -29.49 -63.22 36.14
#